data_AF-A0A2S5RCX1-F1
#
_entry.id   AF-A0A2S5RCX1-F1
#
_cell.length_a   1.000
_cell.length_b   1.000
_cell.length_c   1.000
_cell.angle_alpha   90.00
_cell.angle_beta   90.00
_cell.angle_gamma   90.00
#
_symmetry.space_group_name_H-M   'P 1'
#
loop_
_entity.id
_entity.type
_entity.pdbx_description
1 polymer ?
#
loop_
_entity_poly.entity_id
_entity_poly.type
_entity_poly.pdbx_seq_one_letter_code
_entity_poly.pdbx_strand_id
1 'polypeptide(L)'
;MQIIKIKFQQLQLNKKIRNIDPFLVLFGLLVLTLWLFSLQLYILAATSLILQCCYISLKIKQRWFLGLVFLIVVLVYLTYFFLTKTHFGADLHFHQTTFKVVKTSKNYFIAQYQFNKFYVLAMDHHYLVGENLSITGIVENLKPTNNSYDFDFNKYLQQENVFKTLKTENIIALPTNNLKFLVNKYISSHVHNDLILKLVFQKNTELNEIKGALHKMSLAYLLNLSGANMYIFAFSINHIFFKYKIHPHFKIPIHVFLFFYLWIVGFPLIMTRVIFGYVITNAFVIGHVNLTKTHRNVLTLLSLVLVNPNFFVTNSWPFLIVAMVFLTPMRNYLGWKKTVIQIAKPLFIFVPLQIYLDWKWNFSAPIQTILIQPVISFLYVFSFLFWWIPQFQVALDFLSNAFDSLISLLSKINLIWNFGQPPFLMLITYYLCFYVLLRHKNSKILWFSWTLITLLFLFWTKVFLPNENLIMLNIGNGSSFVYINKWKNLTLIFDAGVGPGFNKSSLSDYLVKNGINHIDLAFISHNHEDHYNSLATVQENLHVHKVIKNDTTQNFINLKGVKIWLWHLKQMSDENDNSLVILVKTLYRNLLFTGDLTKTSEAELLKNETFVYLIKNTTIDLLQIGHHGSKTSTSETFLLLVNPRMSWISAGLKNKHQFPDQVTLEMLNRYHFKYQLTGHDYNWTYNLHKHRFNHWT
;
A
#
# COMPACT_ATOMS: atom_id res chain seq x y z
N MET A 1 16.78 -57.02 7.16
CA MET A 1 17.46 -55.88 6.48
C MET A 1 16.56 -54.70 6.08
N GLN A 2 15.29 -54.91 5.69
CA GLN A 2 14.38 -53.80 5.32
C GLN A 2 13.94 -52.90 6.50
N ILE A 3 13.76 -53.45 7.71
CA ILE A 3 13.39 -52.68 8.92
C ILE A 3 14.51 -51.70 9.35
N ILE A 4 15.78 -52.09 9.13
CA ILE A 4 16.96 -51.23 9.43
C ILE A 4 17.05 -50.07 8.43
N LYS A 5 16.66 -50.28 7.17
CA LYS A 5 16.66 -49.25 6.12
C LYS A 5 15.60 -48.16 6.37
N ILE A 6 14.43 -48.54 6.89
CA ILE A 6 13.36 -47.61 7.27
C ILE A 6 13.77 -46.80 8.51
N LYS A 7 14.39 -47.42 9.52
CA LYS A 7 14.98 -46.72 10.67
C LYS A 7 16.11 -45.77 10.26
N PHE A 8 16.95 -46.13 9.29
CA PHE A 8 18.02 -45.25 8.79
C PHE A 8 17.49 -44.07 7.97
N GLN A 9 16.42 -44.25 7.20
CA GLN A 9 15.74 -43.14 6.51
C GLN A 9 14.99 -42.23 7.47
N GLN A 10 14.33 -42.76 8.51
CA GLN A 10 13.74 -41.96 9.60
C GLN A 10 14.82 -41.23 10.43
N LEU A 11 15.98 -41.86 10.70
CA LEU A 11 17.12 -41.21 11.35
C LEU A 11 17.78 -40.14 10.48
N GLN A 12 17.81 -40.30 9.15
CA GLN A 12 18.27 -39.26 8.22
C GLN A 12 17.25 -38.12 8.06
N LEU A 13 15.94 -38.40 8.09
CA LEU A 13 14.90 -37.38 8.19
C LEU A 13 15.01 -36.61 9.51
N ASN A 14 15.19 -37.30 10.63
CA ASN A 14 15.41 -36.68 11.95
C ASN A 14 16.72 -35.88 12.02
N LYS A 15 17.80 -36.30 11.33
CA LYS A 15 19.04 -35.51 11.22
C LYS A 15 18.86 -34.24 10.36
N LYS A 16 18.01 -34.27 9.33
CA LYS A 16 17.71 -33.07 8.53
C LYS A 16 16.77 -32.09 9.23
N ILE A 17 15.83 -32.57 10.04
CA ILE A 17 14.98 -31.72 10.90
C ILE A 17 15.80 -31.11 12.05
N ARG A 18 16.84 -31.81 12.54
CA ARG A 18 17.76 -31.31 13.59
C ARG A 18 18.70 -30.18 13.17
N ASN A 19 18.82 -29.84 11.89
CA ASN A 19 19.77 -28.83 11.39
C ASN A 19 19.11 -27.51 10.96
N ILE A 20 18.03 -27.07 11.63
CA ILE A 20 17.63 -25.66 11.53
C ILE A 20 18.64 -24.87 12.34
N ASP A 21 19.30 -23.91 11.70
CA ASP A 21 20.27 -23.02 12.34
C ASP A 21 19.60 -22.35 13.56
N PRO A 22 20.08 -22.58 14.80
CA PRO A 22 19.47 -22.03 16.00
C PRO A 22 19.30 -20.51 15.95
N PHE A 23 20.17 -19.82 15.22
CA PHE A 23 20.08 -18.37 15.02
C PHE A 23 18.92 -17.95 14.13
N LEU A 24 18.49 -18.80 13.19
CA LEU A 24 17.32 -18.55 12.36
C LEU A 24 16.03 -18.67 13.19
N VAL A 25 15.98 -19.63 14.12
CA VAL A 25 14.87 -19.78 15.07
C VAL A 25 14.81 -18.58 16.01
N LEU A 26 15.95 -18.19 16.58
CA LEU A 26 16.03 -17.02 17.48
C LEU A 26 15.62 -15.73 16.76
N PHE A 27 16.07 -15.55 15.51
CA PHE A 27 15.65 -14.42 14.68
C PHE A 27 14.15 -14.44 14.38
N GLY A 28 13.58 -15.60 14.04
CA GLY A 28 12.14 -15.74 13.81
C GLY A 28 11.31 -15.36 15.06
N LEU A 29 11.77 -15.78 16.24
CA LEU A 29 11.15 -15.40 17.51
C LEU A 29 11.27 -13.89 17.78
N LEU A 30 12.42 -13.27 17.47
CA LEU A 30 12.57 -11.82 17.59
C LEU A 30 11.58 -11.07 16.72
N VAL A 31 11.51 -11.44 15.44
CA VAL A 31 10.58 -10.85 14.49
C VAL A 31 9.16 -10.95 15.04
N LEU A 32 8.78 -12.13 15.55
CA LEU A 32 7.48 -12.34 16.18
C LEU A 32 7.28 -11.40 17.37
N THR A 33 8.25 -11.29 18.27
CA THR A 33 8.18 -10.39 19.43
C THR A 33 7.99 -8.93 19.00
N LEU A 34 8.84 -8.43 18.11
CA LEU A 34 8.80 -7.04 17.67
C LEU A 34 7.51 -6.74 16.90
N TRP A 35 7.03 -7.70 16.11
CA TRP A 35 5.74 -7.59 15.43
C TRP A 35 4.58 -7.54 16.44
N LEU A 36 4.58 -8.39 17.47
CA LEU A 36 3.57 -8.37 18.54
C LEU A 36 3.60 -7.05 19.32
N PHE A 37 4.77 -6.48 19.60
CA PHE A 37 4.90 -5.14 20.18
C PHE A 37 4.31 -4.05 19.27
N SER A 38 4.54 -4.14 17.95
CA SER A 38 3.97 -3.20 16.98
C SER A 38 2.44 -3.26 16.95
N LEU A 39 1.87 -4.44 17.20
CA LEU A 39 0.42 -4.66 17.32
C LEU A 39 -0.13 -4.37 18.73
N GLN A 40 0.70 -3.88 19.66
CA GLN A 40 0.33 -3.63 21.06
C GLN A 40 -0.10 -4.90 21.83
N LEU A 41 0.29 -6.08 21.35
CA LEU A 41 0.01 -7.37 21.98
C LEU A 41 1.09 -7.72 23.01
N TYR A 42 1.23 -6.89 24.05
CA TYR A 42 2.36 -6.91 24.97
C TYR A 42 2.55 -8.24 25.71
N ILE A 43 1.45 -8.91 26.09
CA ILE A 43 1.51 -10.21 26.77
C ILE A 43 2.12 -11.27 25.86
N LEU A 44 1.67 -11.35 24.60
CA LEU A 44 2.22 -12.29 23.62
C LEU A 44 3.67 -11.96 23.26
N ALA A 45 4.03 -10.68 23.26
CA ALA A 45 5.41 -10.26 23.04
C ALA A 45 6.32 -10.69 24.20
N ALA A 46 5.85 -10.52 25.45
CA ALA A 46 6.56 -10.95 26.65
C ALA A 46 6.75 -12.48 26.70
N THR A 47 5.72 -13.27 26.35
CA THR A 47 5.87 -14.72 26.28
C THR A 47 6.87 -15.15 25.19
N SER A 48 6.87 -14.48 24.04
CA SER A 48 7.86 -14.71 22.99
C SER A 48 9.30 -14.40 23.46
N LEU A 49 9.50 -13.34 24.25
CA LEU A 49 10.80 -13.03 24.88
C LEU A 49 11.25 -14.11 25.87
N ILE A 50 10.35 -14.60 26.71
CA ILE A 50 10.65 -15.70 27.65
C ILE A 50 11.09 -16.95 26.89
N LEU A 51 10.38 -17.31 25.82
CA LEU A 51 10.74 -18.44 24.96
C LEU A 51 12.12 -18.26 24.32
N GLN A 52 12.49 -17.02 23.95
CA GLN A 52 13.82 -16.73 23.43
C GLN A 52 14.90 -16.90 24.48
N CYS A 53 14.72 -16.36 25.69
CA CYS A 53 15.67 -16.52 26.79
C CYS A 53 15.89 -17.99 27.13
N CYS A 54 14.81 -18.78 27.20
CA CYS A 54 14.87 -20.24 27.37
C CYS A 54 15.58 -20.92 26.19
N TYR A 55 15.34 -20.49 24.96
CA TYR A 55 16.00 -21.07 23.78
C TYR A 55 17.51 -20.77 23.77
N ILE A 56 17.91 -19.54 24.10
CA ILE A 56 19.32 -19.13 24.20
C ILE A 56 20.03 -19.98 25.26
N SER A 57 19.44 -20.10 26.46
CA SER A 57 20.05 -20.86 27.57
C SER A 57 20.19 -22.35 27.28
N LEU A 58 19.25 -22.94 26.52
CA LEU A 58 19.27 -24.36 26.19
C LEU A 58 20.14 -24.73 24.99
N LYS A 59 20.26 -23.87 23.97
CA LYS A 59 20.83 -24.24 22.65
C LYS A 59 22.12 -23.50 22.27
N ILE A 60 22.44 -22.35 22.88
CA ILE A 60 23.57 -21.49 22.45
C ILE A 60 24.73 -21.59 23.44
N LYS A 61 25.22 -22.81 23.72
CA LYS A 61 26.40 -23.00 24.61
C LYS A 61 27.74 -22.58 23.98
N GLN A 62 27.88 -22.59 22.65
CA GLN A 62 29.16 -22.32 21.96
C GLN A 62 29.29 -20.92 21.33
N ARG A 63 28.25 -20.07 21.37
CA ARG A 63 28.24 -18.73 20.73
C ARG A 63 27.45 -17.69 21.54
N TRP A 64 27.68 -17.68 22.86
CA TRP A 64 26.97 -16.82 23.82
C TRP A 64 27.00 -15.33 23.47
N PHE A 65 28.10 -14.85 22.88
CA PHE A 65 28.24 -13.46 22.40
C PHE A 65 27.10 -13.04 21.46
N LEU A 66 26.67 -13.91 20.53
CA LEU A 66 25.58 -13.58 19.61
C LEU A 66 24.22 -13.51 20.32
N GLY A 67 24.02 -14.34 21.35
CA GLY A 67 22.85 -14.25 22.22
C GLY A 67 22.85 -12.96 23.06
N LEU A 68 24.02 -12.49 23.50
CA LEU A 68 24.17 -11.22 24.22
C LEU A 68 23.93 -10.01 23.32
N VAL A 69 24.48 -10.00 22.10
CA VAL A 69 24.19 -8.97 21.07
C VAL A 69 22.69 -8.87 20.84
N PHE A 70 22.03 -10.02 20.74
CA PHE A 70 20.59 -10.09 20.54
C PHE A 70 19.80 -9.49 21.72
N LEU A 71 20.15 -9.84 22.96
CA LEU A 71 19.53 -9.26 24.16
C LEU A 71 19.75 -7.75 24.24
N ILE A 72 20.93 -7.26 23.89
CA ILE A 72 21.20 -5.81 23.82
C ILE A 72 20.29 -5.14 22.80
N VAL A 73 20.13 -5.72 21.61
CA VAL A 73 19.25 -5.15 20.58
C VAL A 73 17.80 -5.08 21.06
N VAL A 74 17.32 -6.14 21.73
CA VAL A 74 16.00 -6.15 22.36
C VAL A 74 15.87 -5.04 23.41
N LEU A 75 16.84 -4.91 24.31
CA LEU A 75 16.83 -3.90 25.37
C LEU A 75 16.86 -2.48 24.80
N VAL A 76 17.71 -2.22 23.80
CA VAL A 76 17.78 -0.92 23.11
C VAL A 76 16.47 -0.63 22.39
N TYR A 77 15.89 -1.62 21.70
CA TYR A 77 14.59 -1.49 21.06
C TYR A 77 13.50 -1.15 22.07
N LEU A 78 13.41 -1.89 23.17
CA LEU A 78 12.39 -1.66 24.21
C LEU A 78 12.56 -0.27 24.82
N THR A 79 13.79 0.12 25.14
CA THR A 79 14.10 1.46 25.68
C THR A 79 13.66 2.54 24.70
N TYR A 80 14.04 2.43 23.43
CA TYR A 80 13.60 3.37 22.39
C TYR A 80 12.07 3.38 22.23
N PHE A 81 11.45 2.20 22.20
CA PHE A 81 9.99 2.06 22.05
C PHE A 81 9.27 2.79 23.18
N PHE A 82 9.70 2.62 24.42
CA PHE A 82 9.12 3.34 25.56
C PHE A 82 9.41 4.85 25.50
N LEU A 83 10.63 5.27 25.16
CA LEU A 83 11.00 6.70 25.06
C LEU A 83 10.30 7.45 23.92
N THR A 84 9.95 6.77 22.83
CA THR A 84 9.25 7.37 21.68
C THR A 84 7.73 7.26 21.78
N LYS A 85 7.22 6.37 22.62
CA LYS A 85 5.79 6.29 22.96
C LYS A 85 5.44 6.94 24.30
N THR A 86 6.38 7.58 25.01
CA THR A 86 6.01 8.45 26.14
C THR A 86 5.02 9.49 25.61
N HIS A 87 3.75 9.31 25.98
CA HIS A 87 2.65 10.02 25.37
C HIS A 87 2.74 11.50 25.74
N PHE A 88 3.11 12.34 24.78
CA PHE A 88 2.58 13.69 24.80
C PHE A 88 1.05 13.56 24.77
N GLY A 89 0.42 14.04 25.85
CA GLY A 89 -1.04 14.12 25.94
C GLY A 89 -1.57 14.83 24.70
N ALA A 90 -2.73 14.39 24.21
CA ALA A 90 -3.50 15.29 23.36
C ALA A 90 -3.71 16.60 24.15
N ASP A 91 -3.65 17.74 23.48
CA ASP A 91 -3.82 19.08 24.06
C ASP A 91 -2.60 19.66 24.80
N LEU A 92 -1.40 19.09 24.60
CA LEU A 92 -0.17 19.79 25.02
C LEU A 92 0.08 21.01 24.12
N HIS A 93 0.27 22.17 24.75
CA HIS A 93 0.66 23.42 24.08
C HIS A 93 2.17 23.61 24.11
N PHE A 94 2.75 23.84 22.93
CA PHE A 94 4.12 24.33 22.79
C PHE A 94 4.09 25.84 22.54
N HIS A 95 4.93 26.57 23.26
CA HIS A 95 5.09 28.02 23.10
C HIS A 95 6.52 28.32 22.69
N GLN A 96 6.70 28.75 21.43
CA GLN A 96 7.99 29.12 20.84
C GLN A 96 9.09 28.06 21.02
N THR A 97 8.73 26.78 21.07
CA THR A 97 9.66 25.68 21.30
C THR A 97 10.46 25.39 20.03
N THR A 98 11.76 25.10 20.17
CA THR A 98 12.63 24.76 19.04
C THR A 98 12.44 23.30 18.61
N PHE A 99 12.07 23.11 17.35
CA PHE A 99 11.99 21.84 16.66
C PHE A 99 13.04 21.75 15.56
N LYS A 100 13.43 20.52 15.23
CA LYS A 100 14.29 20.23 14.07
C LYS A 100 13.48 19.60 12.94
N VAL A 101 13.62 20.09 11.73
CA VAL A 101 13.01 19.48 10.54
C VAL A 101 13.78 18.22 10.17
N VAL A 102 13.10 17.07 10.14
CA VAL A 102 13.72 15.78 9.81
C VAL A 102 13.30 15.22 8.47
N LYS A 103 12.14 15.63 7.97
CA LYS A 103 11.62 15.25 6.66
C LYS A 103 10.75 16.37 6.12
N THR A 104 10.76 16.55 4.80
CA THR A 104 9.98 17.58 4.10
C THR A 104 9.22 16.95 2.92
N SER A 105 8.04 17.47 2.64
CA SER A 105 7.17 17.14 1.50
C SER A 105 6.54 18.43 0.98
N LYS A 106 5.73 18.35 -0.08
CA LYS A 106 5.12 19.55 -0.70
C LYS A 106 4.15 20.26 0.25
N ASN A 107 3.39 19.49 1.04
CA ASN A 107 2.27 19.98 1.84
C ASN A 107 2.44 19.73 3.34
N TYR A 108 3.58 19.18 3.76
CA TYR A 108 3.84 18.89 5.17
C TYR A 108 5.32 18.67 5.42
N PHE A 109 5.72 18.83 6.67
CA PHE A 109 7.02 18.39 7.15
C PHE A 109 6.88 17.60 8.46
N ILE A 110 7.95 16.89 8.82
CA ILE A 110 8.06 16.21 10.10
C ILE A 110 9.02 17.00 10.98
N ALA A 111 8.51 17.45 12.11
CA ALA A 111 9.23 18.19 13.12
C ALA A 111 9.64 17.25 14.26
N GLN A 112 10.89 17.30 14.72
CA GLN A 112 11.38 16.52 15.85
C GLN A 112 11.66 17.43 17.04
N TYR A 113 11.11 17.06 18.20
CA TYR A 113 11.45 17.62 19.50
C TYR A 113 11.89 16.48 20.42
N GLN A 114 13.13 16.56 20.92
CA GLN A 114 13.79 15.48 21.66
C GLN A 114 13.74 14.16 20.86
N PHE A 115 13.12 13.10 21.38
CA PHE A 115 12.96 11.80 20.71
C PHE A 115 11.65 11.65 19.92
N ASN A 116 10.77 12.65 19.98
CA ASN A 116 9.42 12.57 19.43
C ASN A 116 9.32 13.34 18.11
N LYS A 117 8.59 12.76 17.16
CA LYS A 117 8.34 13.37 15.86
C LYS A 117 6.85 13.66 15.69
N PHE A 118 6.57 14.82 15.09
CA PHE A 118 5.23 15.34 14.86
C PHE A 118 5.02 15.58 13.37
N TYR A 119 3.85 15.20 12.89
CA TYR A 119 3.36 15.60 11.58
C TYR A 119 2.90 17.05 11.65
N VAL A 120 3.37 17.91 10.75
CA VAL A 120 2.95 19.31 10.65
C VAL A 120 2.45 19.55 9.23
N LEU A 121 1.16 19.82 9.09
CA LEU A 121 0.57 20.24 7.82
C LEU A 121 1.01 21.69 7.54
N ALA A 122 1.64 21.91 6.38
CA ALA A 122 2.08 23.23 5.95
C ALA A 122 2.01 23.27 4.42
N MET A 123 1.08 24.05 3.87
CA MET A 123 1.00 24.21 2.41
C MET A 123 2.08 25.18 1.94
N ASP A 124 2.72 24.85 0.80
CA ASP A 124 3.65 25.75 0.09
C ASP A 124 4.81 26.29 0.94
N HIS A 125 5.40 25.42 1.77
CA HIS A 125 6.55 25.78 2.60
C HIS A 125 7.89 25.47 1.91
N HIS A 126 8.96 26.17 2.34
CA HIS A 126 10.32 26.01 1.80
C HIS A 126 11.34 25.47 2.82
N TYR A 127 10.87 24.95 3.96
CA TYR A 127 11.76 24.40 5.00
C TYR A 127 12.58 23.19 4.51
N LEU A 128 13.85 23.16 4.94
CA LEU A 128 14.82 22.13 4.56
C LEU A 128 15.12 21.17 5.71
N VAL A 129 15.50 19.94 5.35
CA VAL A 129 15.90 18.93 6.34
C VAL A 129 17.15 19.41 7.09
N GLY A 130 17.09 19.38 8.42
CA GLY A 130 18.13 19.85 9.33
C GLY A 130 17.90 21.26 9.86
N GLU A 131 16.90 21.98 9.34
CA GLU A 131 16.54 23.33 9.78
C GLU A 131 15.97 23.33 11.21
N ASN A 132 16.23 24.41 11.96
CA ASN A 132 15.64 24.62 13.28
C ASN A 132 14.50 25.61 13.14
N LEU A 133 13.33 25.27 13.69
CA LEU A 133 12.13 26.10 13.66
C LEU A 133 11.66 26.34 15.10
N SER A 134 11.31 27.58 15.43
CA SER A 134 10.51 27.88 16.63
C SER A 134 9.04 27.71 16.29
N ILE A 135 8.35 26.80 16.96
CA ILE A 135 6.94 26.48 16.68
C ILE A 135 6.09 26.73 17.91
N THR A 136 4.97 27.42 17.70
CA THR A 136 3.87 27.55 18.66
C THR A 136 2.67 26.79 18.13
N GLY A 137 2.08 25.91 18.94
CA GLY A 137 0.97 25.06 18.50
C GLY A 137 0.58 23.97 19.48
N ILE A 138 -0.44 23.20 19.10
CA ILE A 138 -1.11 22.21 19.96
C ILE A 138 -0.91 20.81 19.40
N VAL A 139 -0.58 19.86 20.27
CA VAL A 139 -0.49 18.44 19.92
C VAL A 139 -1.89 17.83 19.83
N GLU A 140 -2.25 17.30 18.66
CA GLU A 140 -3.50 16.55 18.47
C GLU A 140 -3.21 15.10 18.06
N ASN A 141 -4.22 14.24 18.16
CA ASN A 141 -4.16 12.88 17.62
C ASN A 141 -4.17 12.90 16.10
N LEU A 142 -3.51 11.93 15.46
CA LEU A 142 -3.66 11.71 14.03
C LEU A 142 -5.12 11.35 13.73
N LYS A 143 -5.66 11.90 12.63
CA LYS A 143 -7.02 11.58 12.16
C LYS A 143 -7.06 10.11 11.72
N PRO A 144 -8.08 9.31 12.08
CA PRO A 144 -8.17 7.92 11.67
C PRO A 144 -8.27 7.79 10.14
N THR A 145 -7.88 6.63 9.63
CA THR A 145 -8.04 6.29 8.22
C THR A 145 -9.45 5.74 7.97
N ASN A 146 -10.12 6.28 6.96
CA ASN A 146 -11.55 6.05 6.78
C ASN A 146 -11.88 4.63 6.28
N ASN A 147 -11.04 4.05 5.41
CA ASN A 147 -11.27 2.71 4.85
C ASN A 147 -10.01 1.84 4.93
N SER A 148 -10.20 0.55 5.23
CA SER A 148 -9.11 -0.45 5.37
C SER A 148 -8.35 -0.77 4.07
N TYR A 149 -8.92 -0.39 2.92
CA TYR A 149 -8.36 -0.63 1.60
C TYR A 149 -7.74 0.61 0.96
N ASP A 150 -7.90 1.77 1.59
CA ASP A 150 -7.25 3.00 1.15
C ASP A 150 -5.80 3.01 1.58
N PHE A 151 -5.02 3.92 0.99
CA PHE A 151 -3.69 4.24 1.49
C PHE A 151 -3.77 4.74 2.94
N ASP A 152 -3.17 3.97 3.85
CA ASP A 152 -3.13 4.32 5.27
C ASP A 152 -1.98 5.30 5.57
N PHE A 153 -2.29 6.59 5.54
CA PHE A 153 -1.31 7.63 5.83
C PHE A 153 -0.81 7.59 7.28
N ASN A 154 -1.62 7.13 8.23
CA ASN A 154 -1.18 6.97 9.61
C ASN A 154 -0.16 5.85 9.73
N LYS A 155 -0.39 4.71 9.05
CA LYS A 155 0.58 3.62 8.97
C LYS A 155 1.87 4.09 8.32
N TYR A 156 1.80 4.93 7.28
CA TYR A 156 2.98 5.59 6.71
C TYR A 156 3.72 6.48 7.74
N LEU A 157 3.00 7.33 8.48
CA LEU A 157 3.57 8.18 9.53
C LEU A 157 4.19 7.35 10.67
N GLN A 158 3.57 6.24 11.05
CA GLN A 158 4.11 5.31 12.04
C GLN A 158 5.44 4.69 11.59
N GLN A 159 5.60 4.37 10.30
CA GLN A 159 6.89 3.91 9.75
C GLN A 159 8.00 4.96 9.91
N GLU A 160 7.63 6.24 9.93
CA GLU A 160 8.53 7.37 10.17
C GLU A 160 8.73 7.70 11.66
N ASN A 161 8.08 6.95 12.57
CA ASN A 161 7.99 7.18 14.02
C ASN A 161 7.20 8.44 14.40
N VAL A 162 6.13 8.76 13.64
CA VAL A 162 5.21 9.86 13.92
C VAL A 162 3.87 9.28 14.38
N PHE A 163 3.43 9.68 15.57
CA PHE A 163 2.18 9.21 16.19
C PHE A 163 1.19 10.32 16.52
N LYS A 164 1.60 11.58 16.36
CA LYS A 164 0.83 12.78 16.69
C LYS A 164 0.98 13.82 15.60
N THR A 165 -0.03 14.67 15.47
CA THR A 165 0.04 15.89 14.66
C THR A 165 0.30 17.08 15.57
N LEU A 166 1.02 18.08 15.06
CA LEU A 166 1.20 19.36 15.72
C LEU A 166 0.49 20.41 14.87
N LYS A 167 -0.64 20.92 15.37
CA LYS A 167 -1.39 21.99 14.73
C LYS A 167 -0.72 23.31 15.08
N THR A 168 -0.17 23.98 14.08
CA THR A 168 0.65 25.17 14.28
C THR A 168 -0.18 26.43 14.24
N GLU A 169 0.13 27.36 15.15
CA GLU A 169 -0.37 28.73 15.17
C GLU A 169 0.65 29.67 14.54
N ASN A 170 1.93 29.45 14.85
CA ASN A 170 3.04 30.23 14.32
C ASN A 170 4.30 29.36 14.15
N ILE A 171 5.06 29.63 13.09
CA ILE A 171 6.32 28.94 12.75
C ILE A 171 7.35 30.00 12.33
N ILE A 172 8.49 30.05 13.03
CA ILE A 172 9.59 30.98 12.75
C ILE A 172 10.85 30.17 12.46
N ALA A 173 11.51 30.42 11.32
CA ALA A 173 12.78 29.81 10.99
C ALA A 173 13.91 30.42 11.84
N LEU A 174 14.75 29.56 12.43
CA LEU A 174 15.89 29.97 13.25
C LEU A 174 17.21 29.75 12.49
N PRO A 175 18.24 30.60 12.72
CA PRO A 175 19.58 30.33 12.24
C PRO A 175 20.08 28.96 12.69
N THR A 176 20.68 28.20 11.77
CA THR A 176 21.16 26.85 12.05
C THR A 176 22.52 26.61 11.38
N ASN A 177 23.47 26.14 12.19
CA ASN A 177 24.77 25.65 11.72
C ASN A 177 24.78 24.12 11.58
N ASN A 178 23.59 23.51 11.47
CA ASN A 178 23.50 22.07 11.35
C ASN A 178 24.12 21.58 10.03
N LEU A 179 25.12 20.71 10.11
CA LEU A 179 25.78 20.15 8.92
C LEU A 179 24.77 19.55 7.93
N LYS A 180 23.71 18.88 8.42
CA LYS A 180 22.69 18.28 7.56
C LYS A 180 21.87 19.34 6.81
N PHE A 181 21.60 20.48 7.45
CA PHE A 181 20.96 21.63 6.80
C PHE A 181 21.88 22.23 5.74
N LEU A 182 23.15 22.48 6.06
CA LEU A 182 24.12 23.06 5.12
C LEU A 182 24.26 22.19 3.86
N VAL A 183 24.38 20.87 4.03
CA VAL A 183 24.42 19.92 2.91
C VAL A 183 23.11 19.95 2.11
N ASN A 184 21.95 19.93 2.77
CA ASN A 184 20.67 19.96 2.07
C ASN A 184 20.43 21.27 1.33
N LYS A 185 20.85 22.40 1.90
CA LYS A 185 20.82 23.73 1.30
C LYS A 185 21.69 23.76 0.05
N TYR A 186 22.93 23.26 0.14
CA TYR A 186 23.82 23.15 -1.01
C TYR A 186 23.23 22.30 -2.14
N ILE A 187 22.70 21.11 -1.82
CA ILE A 187 22.08 20.22 -2.81
C ILE A 187 20.89 20.92 -3.47
N SER A 188 20.01 21.55 -2.68
CA SER A 188 18.82 22.22 -3.22
C SER A 188 19.16 23.43 -4.10
N SER A 189 20.32 24.08 -3.89
CA SER A 189 20.72 25.25 -4.68
C SER A 189 21.58 24.94 -5.91
N HIS A 190 22.22 23.77 -5.97
CA HIS A 190 23.17 23.43 -7.06
C HIS A 190 22.73 22.24 -7.92
N VAL A 191 21.75 21.44 -7.48
CA VAL A 191 21.28 20.27 -8.23
C VAL A 191 19.86 20.53 -8.71
N HIS A 192 19.70 20.77 -10.01
CA HIS A 192 18.40 21.05 -10.64
C HIS A 192 17.78 19.86 -11.37
N ASN A 193 18.56 18.80 -11.64
CA ASN A 193 18.03 17.62 -12.30
C ASN A 193 17.24 16.74 -11.32
N ASP A 194 15.94 16.64 -11.58
CA ASP A 194 14.98 15.90 -10.76
C ASP A 194 15.29 14.40 -10.64
N LEU A 195 15.83 13.79 -11.69
CA LEU A 195 16.22 12.38 -11.66
C LEU A 195 17.42 12.17 -10.73
N ILE A 196 18.39 13.09 -10.68
CA ILE A 196 19.52 13.04 -9.75
C ILE A 196 19.04 13.25 -8.32
N LEU A 197 18.22 14.28 -8.09
CA LEU A 197 17.61 14.55 -6.79
C LEU A 197 16.86 13.33 -6.26
N LYS A 198 16.13 12.64 -7.15
CA LYS A 198 15.40 11.43 -6.81
C LYS A 198 16.30 10.21 -6.60
N LEU A 199 17.15 9.86 -7.57
CA LEU A 199 17.97 8.66 -7.56
C LEU A 199 19.11 8.74 -6.54
N VAL A 200 19.83 9.85 -6.45
CA VAL A 200 21.02 9.99 -5.57
C VAL A 200 20.63 10.49 -4.18
N PHE A 201 19.77 11.50 -4.09
CA PHE A 201 19.48 12.16 -2.81
C PHE A 201 18.15 11.74 -2.17
N GLN A 202 17.35 10.91 -2.84
CA GLN A 202 16.02 10.46 -2.37
C GLN A 202 15.08 11.63 -2.04
N LYS A 203 15.28 12.80 -2.66
CA LYS A 203 14.39 13.95 -2.52
C LYS A 203 13.10 13.72 -3.31
N ASN A 204 12.01 14.28 -2.81
CA ASN A 204 10.74 14.31 -3.53
C ASN A 204 10.86 15.38 -4.64
N THR A 205 10.54 15.00 -5.87
CA THR A 205 10.65 15.83 -7.08
C THR A 205 9.35 15.75 -7.88
N GLU A 206 9.19 16.62 -8.88
CA GLU A 206 8.00 16.70 -9.72
C GLU A 206 8.02 15.72 -10.92
N LEU A 207 8.67 14.54 -10.76
CA LEU A 207 8.68 13.45 -11.75
C LEU A 207 7.31 12.75 -11.88
N ASN A 208 6.21 13.50 -11.90
CA ASN A 208 4.85 12.96 -11.80
C ASN A 208 4.53 12.03 -12.97
N GLU A 209 4.98 12.33 -14.18
CA GLU A 209 4.74 11.51 -15.36
C GLU A 209 5.47 10.16 -15.30
N ILE A 210 6.79 10.18 -15.07
CA ILE A 210 7.61 8.95 -14.99
C ILE A 210 7.19 8.11 -13.79
N LYS A 211 6.96 8.75 -12.65
CA LYS A 211 6.46 8.09 -11.44
C LYS A 211 5.10 7.48 -11.70
N GLY A 212 4.18 8.19 -12.37
CA GLY A 212 2.87 7.70 -12.77
C GLY A 212 2.96 6.50 -13.71
N ALA A 213 3.80 6.56 -14.75
CA ALA A 213 4.03 5.46 -15.67
C ALA A 213 4.59 4.22 -14.96
N LEU A 214 5.58 4.38 -14.09
CA LEU A 214 6.12 3.27 -13.31
C LEU A 214 5.14 2.72 -12.27
N HIS A 215 4.27 3.55 -11.67
CA HIS A 215 3.16 3.05 -10.86
C HIS A 215 2.18 2.23 -11.69
N LYS A 216 1.81 2.69 -12.89
CA LYS A 216 0.96 1.94 -13.84
C LYS A 216 1.60 0.61 -14.26
N MET A 217 2.92 0.54 -14.33
CA MET A 217 3.65 -0.71 -14.65
C MET A 217 3.90 -1.61 -13.42
N SER A 218 3.52 -1.19 -12.21
CA SER A 218 3.87 -1.86 -10.93
C SER A 218 5.40 -1.92 -10.67
N LEU A 219 6.13 -0.91 -11.15
CA LEU A 219 7.59 -0.78 -11.09
C LEU A 219 8.08 0.47 -10.35
N ALA A 220 7.21 1.18 -9.62
CA ALA A 220 7.57 2.40 -8.87
C ALA A 220 8.70 2.17 -7.84
N TYR A 221 8.90 0.92 -7.39
CA TYR A 221 10.00 0.54 -6.51
C TYR A 221 11.39 0.73 -7.15
N LEU A 222 11.48 0.83 -8.48
CA LEU A 222 12.74 1.05 -9.19
C LEU A 222 13.29 2.47 -9.01
N LEU A 223 12.42 3.48 -8.85
CA LEU A 223 12.83 4.88 -8.58
C LEU A 223 13.18 5.12 -7.11
N ASN A 224 12.52 4.43 -6.19
CA ASN A 224 12.84 4.48 -4.76
C ASN A 224 14.01 3.51 -4.51
N LEU A 225 15.22 3.92 -4.93
CA LEU A 225 16.50 3.20 -4.89
C LEU A 225 16.39 1.73 -4.52
N SER A 226 16.34 0.87 -5.54
CA SER A 226 16.44 -0.56 -5.32
C SER A 226 17.79 -0.86 -4.62
N GLY A 227 17.78 -1.76 -3.65
CA GLY A 227 19.02 -2.19 -3.00
C GLY A 227 20.05 -2.75 -3.97
N ALA A 228 19.61 -3.13 -5.18
CA ALA A 228 20.46 -3.52 -6.30
C ALA A 228 21.33 -2.35 -6.79
N ASN A 229 20.78 -1.13 -6.96
CA ASN A 229 21.55 0.04 -7.39
C ASN A 229 22.69 0.33 -6.42
N MET A 230 22.40 0.30 -5.11
CA MET A 230 23.40 0.55 -4.07
C MET A 230 24.42 -0.59 -3.95
N TYR A 231 23.97 -1.83 -4.14
CA TYR A 231 24.87 -2.98 -4.17
C TYR A 231 25.82 -2.92 -5.37
N ILE A 232 25.30 -2.61 -6.57
CA ILE A 232 26.10 -2.42 -7.78
C ILE A 232 27.09 -1.29 -7.57
N PHE A 233 26.68 -0.17 -6.98
CA PHE A 233 27.57 0.94 -6.65
C PHE A 233 28.70 0.52 -5.69
N ALA A 234 28.38 -0.11 -4.56
CA ALA A 234 29.38 -0.61 -3.61
C ALA A 234 30.31 -1.66 -4.24
N PHE A 235 29.77 -2.53 -5.11
CA PHE A 235 30.54 -3.50 -5.87
C PHE A 235 31.49 -2.84 -6.88
N SER A 236 31.01 -1.85 -7.63
CA SER A 236 31.79 -1.09 -8.62
C SER A 236 32.93 -0.34 -7.94
N ILE A 237 32.68 0.34 -6.82
CA ILE A 237 33.76 0.95 -6.01
C ILE A 237 34.77 -0.13 -5.60
N ASN A 238 34.29 -1.26 -5.07
CA ASN A 238 35.18 -2.31 -4.61
C ASN A 238 36.01 -2.91 -5.77
N HIS A 239 35.46 -3.00 -6.98
CA HIS A 239 36.17 -3.51 -8.15
C HIS A 239 37.16 -2.48 -8.73
N ILE A 240 36.81 -1.21 -8.79
CA ILE A 240 37.68 -0.14 -9.30
C ILE A 240 38.90 0.05 -8.38
N PHE A 241 38.67 0.14 -7.06
CA PHE A 241 39.72 0.47 -6.10
C PHE A 241 40.48 -0.75 -5.53
N PHE A 242 39.90 -1.96 -5.56
CA PHE A 242 40.49 -3.16 -4.93
C PHE A 242 40.54 -4.38 -5.84
N LYS A 243 40.70 -4.16 -7.16
CA LYS A 243 40.97 -5.22 -8.14
C LYS A 243 42.23 -6.03 -7.78
N TYR A 244 43.16 -5.40 -7.05
CA TYR A 244 44.40 -5.98 -6.54
C TYR A 244 44.21 -6.43 -5.09
N LYS A 245 44.92 -7.48 -4.64
CA LYS A 245 44.87 -8.06 -3.28
C LYS A 245 45.35 -7.09 -2.19
N ILE A 246 44.68 -5.96 -2.06
CA ILE A 246 44.95 -4.92 -1.08
C ILE A 246 44.40 -5.37 0.27
N HIS A 247 45.12 -5.04 1.35
CA HIS A 247 44.77 -5.45 2.70
C HIS A 247 43.34 -4.99 3.08
N PRO A 248 42.53 -5.82 3.75
CA PRO A 248 41.13 -5.50 4.11
C PRO A 248 40.91 -4.15 4.82
N HIS A 249 41.91 -3.63 5.54
CA HIS A 249 41.85 -2.34 6.24
C HIS A 249 41.69 -1.13 5.30
N PHE A 250 42.15 -1.19 4.05
CA PHE A 250 42.00 -0.07 3.10
C PHE A 250 40.54 0.17 2.67
N LYS A 251 39.59 -0.69 3.07
CA LYS A 251 38.15 -0.49 2.82
C LYS A 251 37.45 0.39 3.86
N ILE A 252 38.10 0.70 4.98
CA ILE A 252 37.51 1.51 6.07
C ILE A 252 37.04 2.89 5.58
N PRO A 253 37.80 3.66 4.78
CA PRO A 253 37.34 4.96 4.27
C PRO A 253 36.04 4.87 3.47
N ILE A 254 35.85 3.79 2.70
CA ILE A 254 34.61 3.56 1.94
C ILE A 254 33.45 3.27 2.87
N HIS A 255 33.65 2.53 3.97
CA HIS A 255 32.60 2.30 4.95
C HIS A 255 32.17 3.60 5.62
N VAL A 256 33.13 4.46 5.97
CA VAL A 256 32.85 5.80 6.52
C VAL A 256 32.08 6.65 5.51
N PHE A 257 32.50 6.66 4.25
CA PHE A 257 31.82 7.37 3.17
C PHE A 257 30.38 6.88 2.97
N LEU A 258 30.17 5.56 2.87
CA LEU A 258 28.83 4.97 2.69
C LEU A 258 27.91 5.25 3.89
N PHE A 259 28.46 5.27 5.11
CA PHE A 259 27.71 5.65 6.31
C PHE A 259 27.35 7.13 6.32
N PHE A 260 28.28 8.01 5.96
CA PHE A 260 28.02 9.45 5.83
C PHE A 260 26.95 9.73 4.78
N TYR A 261 27.01 9.04 3.64
CA TYR A 261 25.98 9.12 2.61
C TYR A 261 24.60 8.66 3.12
N LEU A 262 24.51 7.53 3.86
CA LEU A 262 23.27 7.12 4.51
C LEU A 262 22.71 8.18 5.45
N TRP A 263 23.58 8.86 6.19
CA TRP A 263 23.18 9.92 7.11
C TRP A 263 22.60 11.13 6.37
N ILE A 264 23.16 11.50 5.21
CA ILE A 264 22.61 12.56 4.34
C ILE A 264 21.20 12.20 3.88
N VAL A 265 21.02 11.01 3.29
CA VAL A 265 19.72 10.58 2.74
C VAL A 265 18.70 10.17 3.80
N GLY A 266 19.10 10.11 5.08
CA GLY A 266 18.19 9.84 6.20
C GLY A 266 17.88 8.36 6.44
N PHE A 267 18.86 7.47 6.19
CA PHE A 267 18.76 6.04 6.44
C PHE A 267 17.53 5.32 5.82
N PRO A 268 17.27 5.43 4.50
CA PRO A 268 16.25 4.61 3.85
C PRO A 268 16.49 3.12 4.13
N LEU A 269 15.43 2.38 4.47
CA LEU A 269 15.53 1.00 4.97
C LEU A 269 16.30 0.06 4.03
N ILE A 270 15.99 0.12 2.73
CA ILE A 270 16.60 -0.75 1.73
C ILE A 270 18.09 -0.45 1.57
N MET A 271 18.48 0.82 1.57
CA MET A 271 19.88 1.24 1.48
C MET A 271 20.66 0.87 2.73
N THR A 272 20.07 1.14 3.90
CA THR A 272 20.65 0.82 5.21
C THR A 272 20.97 -0.67 5.30
N ARG A 273 20.05 -1.53 4.86
CA ARG A 273 20.25 -2.99 4.79
C ARG A 273 21.47 -3.35 3.95
N VAL A 274 21.58 -2.80 2.74
CA VAL A 274 22.64 -3.17 1.79
C VAL A 274 24.00 -2.74 2.32
N ILE A 275 24.10 -1.51 2.81
CA ILE A 275 25.35 -0.93 3.30
C ILE A 275 25.76 -1.57 4.61
N PHE A 276 24.84 -1.74 5.56
CA PHE A 276 25.16 -2.45 6.81
C PHE A 276 25.53 -3.89 6.55
N GLY A 277 24.84 -4.58 5.63
CA GLY A 277 25.21 -5.94 5.22
C GLY A 277 26.62 -6.00 4.59
N TYR A 278 26.98 -5.02 3.78
CA TYR A 278 28.32 -4.88 3.19
C TYR A 278 29.38 -4.59 4.26
N VAL A 279 29.13 -3.64 5.16
CA VAL A 279 30.03 -3.28 6.27
C VAL A 279 30.23 -4.46 7.22
N ILE A 280 29.15 -5.11 7.66
CA ILE A 280 29.19 -6.32 8.50
C ILE A 280 30.02 -7.40 7.82
N THR A 281 29.79 -7.65 6.52
CA THR A 281 30.54 -8.67 5.78
C THR A 281 32.04 -8.37 5.78
N ASN A 282 32.44 -7.13 5.51
CA ASN A 282 33.87 -6.75 5.50
C ASN A 282 34.48 -6.68 6.91
N ALA A 283 33.76 -6.19 7.91
CA ALA A 283 34.23 -6.09 9.29
C ALA A 283 34.64 -7.46 9.86
N PHE A 284 33.86 -8.51 9.57
CA PHE A 284 34.20 -9.86 10.01
C PHE A 284 35.30 -10.54 9.17
N VAL A 285 35.47 -10.14 7.90
CA VAL A 285 36.65 -10.53 7.11
C VAL A 285 37.91 -9.90 7.71
N ILE A 286 37.85 -8.63 8.11
CA ILE A 286 38.94 -7.92 8.79
C ILE A 286 39.24 -8.55 10.17
N GLY A 287 38.21 -8.86 10.95
CA GLY A 287 38.35 -9.45 12.29
C GLY A 287 38.61 -10.96 12.31
N HIS A 288 38.82 -11.60 11.16
CA HIS A 288 39.04 -13.05 11.02
C HIS A 288 37.98 -13.95 11.69
N VAL A 289 36.72 -13.49 11.80
CA VAL A 289 35.62 -14.26 12.40
C VAL A 289 34.81 -14.96 11.31
N ASN A 290 34.74 -16.29 11.38
CA ASN A 290 33.97 -17.09 10.43
C ASN A 290 32.47 -17.13 10.77
N LEU A 291 31.71 -16.20 10.19
CA LEU A 291 30.25 -16.20 10.23
C LEU A 291 29.63 -16.87 8.99
N THR A 292 28.62 -17.72 9.19
CA THR A 292 27.81 -18.23 8.06
C THR A 292 26.98 -17.08 7.44
N LYS A 293 26.49 -17.28 6.21
CA LYS A 293 25.60 -16.31 5.54
C LYS A 293 24.37 -15.97 6.39
N THR A 294 23.82 -16.95 7.10
CA THR A 294 22.67 -16.78 8.00
C THR A 294 22.98 -15.77 9.10
N HIS A 295 24.12 -15.90 9.78
CA HIS A 295 24.53 -14.98 10.84
C HIS A 295 24.66 -13.55 10.33
N ARG A 296 25.28 -13.34 9.16
CA ARG A 296 25.42 -12.00 8.57
C ARG A 296 24.08 -11.36 8.24
N ASN A 297 23.15 -12.14 7.68
CA ASN A 297 21.79 -11.67 7.39
C ASN A 297 21.05 -11.29 8.67
N VAL A 298 21.11 -12.13 9.71
CA VAL A 298 20.49 -11.85 11.02
C VAL A 298 21.07 -10.58 11.63
N LEU A 299 22.39 -10.41 11.65
CA LEU A 299 23.03 -9.20 12.17
C LEU A 299 22.63 -7.94 11.37
N THR A 300 22.48 -8.07 10.05
CA THR A 300 22.01 -6.96 9.20
C THR A 300 20.56 -6.57 9.52
N LEU A 301 19.71 -7.52 9.89
CA LEU A 301 18.33 -7.23 10.28
C LEU A 301 18.27 -6.62 11.68
N LEU A 302 19.08 -7.12 12.61
CA LEU A 302 19.19 -6.54 13.95
C LEU A 302 19.59 -5.08 13.87
N SER A 303 20.54 -4.74 13.00
CA SER A 303 20.94 -3.34 12.80
C SER A 303 19.86 -2.49 12.12
N LEU A 304 18.98 -3.07 11.28
CA LEU A 304 17.80 -2.37 10.77
C LEU A 304 16.80 -2.03 11.87
N VAL A 305 16.55 -2.97 12.80
CA VAL A 305 15.66 -2.75 13.94
C VAL A 305 16.19 -1.62 14.81
N LEU A 306 17.51 -1.52 15.00
CA LEU A 306 18.12 -0.42 15.76
C LEU A 306 17.95 0.94 15.09
N VAL A 307 18.00 0.99 13.75
CA VAL A 307 17.85 2.24 12.98
C VAL A 307 16.39 2.66 12.89
N ASN A 308 15.49 1.71 12.65
CA ASN A 308 14.05 1.96 12.60
C ASN A 308 13.28 0.84 13.31
N PRO A 309 12.95 1.03 14.59
CA PRO A 309 12.12 0.13 15.38
C PRO A 309 10.75 -0.20 14.75
N ASN A 310 10.15 0.73 14.01
CA ASN A 310 8.88 0.53 13.31
C ASN A 310 9.01 -0.12 11.93
N PHE A 311 10.17 -0.71 11.62
CA PHE A 311 10.41 -1.46 10.38
C PHE A 311 9.31 -2.51 10.07
N PHE A 312 8.76 -3.17 11.10
CA PHE A 312 7.69 -4.17 10.94
C PHE A 312 6.31 -3.58 10.56
N VAL A 313 6.16 -2.26 10.60
CA VAL A 313 4.96 -1.57 10.10
C VAL A 313 5.01 -1.43 8.58
N THR A 314 6.21 -1.52 7.97
CA THR A 314 6.38 -1.38 6.51
C THR A 314 5.91 -2.63 5.76
N ASN A 315 5.53 -2.48 4.49
CA ASN A 315 5.23 -3.62 3.63
C ASN A 315 6.51 -4.36 3.15
N SER A 316 7.71 -3.90 3.50
CA SER A 316 8.99 -4.44 3.00
C SER A 316 9.53 -5.64 3.79
N TRP A 317 9.19 -5.76 5.08
CA TRP A 317 9.71 -6.83 5.93
C TRP A 317 9.28 -8.25 5.50
N PRO A 318 8.05 -8.51 5.00
CA PRO A 318 7.67 -9.86 4.56
C PRO A 318 8.54 -10.33 3.39
N PHE A 319 8.83 -9.43 2.44
CA PHE A 319 9.73 -9.72 1.31
C PHE A 319 11.13 -10.09 1.78
N LEU A 320 11.62 -9.42 2.83
CA LEU A 320 12.93 -9.71 3.42
C LEU A 320 12.98 -11.10 4.04
N ILE A 321 11.97 -11.49 4.81
CA ILE A 321 11.93 -12.81 5.45
C ILE A 321 11.81 -13.91 4.41
N VAL A 322 10.87 -13.76 3.47
CA VAL A 322 10.66 -14.71 2.36
C VAL A 322 11.94 -14.85 1.53
N ALA A 323 12.63 -13.75 1.22
CA ALA A 323 13.93 -13.77 0.55
C ALA A 323 14.97 -14.59 1.34
N MET A 324 15.06 -14.42 2.66
CA MET A 324 16.07 -15.11 3.47
C MET A 324 15.84 -16.61 3.61
N VAL A 325 14.57 -17.01 3.71
CA VAL A 325 14.20 -18.42 3.83
C VAL A 325 14.38 -19.15 2.49
N PHE A 326 14.00 -18.51 1.38
CA PHE A 326 13.85 -19.21 0.10
C PHE A 326 14.91 -18.89 -0.95
N LEU A 327 15.59 -17.73 -0.90
CA LEU A 327 16.66 -17.39 -1.85
C LEU A 327 18.01 -17.96 -1.42
N THR A 328 18.49 -18.89 -2.23
CA THR A 328 19.85 -19.43 -2.15
C THR A 328 20.83 -18.48 -2.87
N PRO A 329 22.06 -18.28 -2.37
CA PRO A 329 23.06 -17.44 -3.04
C PRO A 329 23.33 -17.93 -4.47
N MET A 330 23.53 -16.98 -5.39
CA MET A 330 24.00 -17.27 -6.74
C MET A 330 25.40 -17.89 -6.63
N ARG A 331 25.53 -19.16 -7.00
CA ARG A 331 26.85 -19.79 -7.20
C ARG A 331 27.24 -19.57 -8.65
N ASN A 332 28.53 -19.39 -8.93
CA ASN A 332 29.06 -19.27 -10.30
C ASN A 332 28.65 -20.51 -11.11
N TYR A 333 27.59 -20.38 -11.89
CA TYR A 333 27.10 -21.43 -12.76
C TYR A 333 27.23 -20.94 -14.19
N LEU A 334 28.17 -21.54 -14.91
CA LEU A 334 28.28 -21.38 -16.35
C LEU A 334 27.14 -22.20 -17.00
N GLY A 335 26.18 -21.52 -17.63
CA GLY A 335 25.12 -22.15 -18.42
C GLY A 335 23.76 -21.45 -18.36
N TRP A 336 23.22 -21.07 -19.52
CA TRP A 336 21.96 -20.32 -19.67
C TRP A 336 20.76 -20.96 -18.95
N LYS A 337 20.62 -22.29 -18.97
CA LYS A 337 19.52 -23.01 -18.28
C LYS A 337 19.52 -22.75 -16.77
N LYS A 338 20.68 -22.70 -16.14
CA LYS A 338 20.81 -22.44 -14.69
C LYS A 338 20.56 -20.97 -14.37
N THR A 339 20.94 -20.06 -15.27
CA THR A 339 20.63 -18.62 -15.17
C THR A 339 19.12 -18.37 -15.24
N VAL A 340 18.43 -18.97 -16.22
CA VAL A 340 16.96 -18.87 -16.35
C VAL A 340 16.26 -19.37 -15.08
N ILE A 341 16.69 -20.51 -14.53
CA ILE A 341 16.17 -21.06 -13.27
C ILE A 341 16.34 -20.07 -12.10
N GLN A 342 17.47 -19.39 -12.02
CA GLN A 342 17.73 -18.42 -10.95
C GLN A 342 16.95 -17.12 -11.09
N ILE A 343 16.63 -16.71 -12.32
CA ILE A 343 15.78 -15.55 -12.58
C ILE A 343 14.30 -15.90 -12.32
N ALA A 344 13.87 -17.10 -12.70
CA ALA A 344 12.49 -17.55 -12.56
C ALA A 344 12.11 -17.85 -11.10
N LYS A 345 13.00 -18.44 -10.30
CA LYS A 345 12.71 -18.83 -8.90
C LYS A 345 12.21 -17.66 -8.01
N PRO A 346 12.82 -16.45 -8.04
CA PRO A 346 12.29 -15.27 -7.35
C PRO A 346 10.84 -14.93 -7.70
N LEU A 347 10.38 -15.20 -8.93
CA LEU A 347 8.99 -14.94 -9.32
C LEU A 347 8.03 -15.80 -8.49
N PHE A 348 8.26 -17.11 -8.40
CA PHE A 348 7.44 -18.00 -7.56
C PHE A 348 7.49 -17.61 -6.08
N ILE A 349 8.62 -17.06 -5.62
CA ILE A 349 8.80 -16.66 -4.23
C ILE A 349 8.05 -15.35 -3.93
N PHE A 350 8.10 -14.36 -4.82
CA PHE A 350 7.60 -13.01 -4.52
C PHE A 350 6.23 -12.70 -5.09
N VAL A 351 5.80 -13.33 -6.19
CA VAL A 351 4.49 -13.07 -6.82
C VAL A 351 3.32 -13.28 -5.84
N PRO A 352 3.22 -14.40 -5.09
CA PRO A 352 2.10 -14.60 -4.16
C PRO A 352 2.06 -13.57 -3.03
N LEU A 353 3.23 -13.14 -2.54
CA LEU A 353 3.33 -12.10 -1.53
C LEU A 353 2.97 -10.71 -2.10
N GLN A 354 3.41 -10.41 -3.32
CA GLN A 354 3.04 -9.17 -3.99
C GLN A 354 1.53 -9.11 -4.25
N ILE A 355 0.92 -10.20 -4.69
CA ILE A 355 -0.54 -10.28 -4.85
C ILE A 355 -1.24 -10.15 -3.50
N TYR A 356 -0.71 -10.71 -2.42
CA TYR A 356 -1.31 -10.53 -1.08
C TYR A 356 -1.30 -9.06 -0.62
N LEU A 357 -0.24 -8.33 -0.94
CA LEU A 357 -0.05 -6.93 -0.51
C LEU A 357 -0.71 -5.90 -1.44
N ASP A 358 -0.61 -6.10 -2.74
CA ASP A 358 -1.06 -5.13 -3.77
C ASP A 358 -2.36 -5.56 -4.48
N TRP A 359 -2.83 -6.79 -4.25
CA TRP A 359 -4.05 -7.40 -4.84
C TRP A 359 -4.04 -7.56 -6.37
N LYS A 360 -2.96 -7.13 -7.02
CA LYS A 360 -2.76 -7.17 -8.46
C LYS A 360 -1.36 -7.63 -8.81
N TRP A 361 -1.19 -8.08 -10.05
CA TRP A 361 0.11 -8.40 -10.62
C TRP A 361 0.17 -7.97 -12.09
N ASN A 362 1.29 -7.36 -12.48
CA ASN A 362 1.54 -7.03 -13.88
C ASN A 362 2.42 -8.11 -14.53
N PHE A 363 1.87 -8.85 -15.49
CA PHE A 363 2.58 -9.91 -16.19
C PHE A 363 3.70 -9.40 -17.12
N SER A 364 3.67 -8.14 -17.56
CA SER A 364 4.77 -7.54 -18.32
C SER A 364 5.92 -7.05 -17.42
N ALA A 365 5.68 -6.86 -16.12
CA ALA A 365 6.64 -6.28 -15.18
C ALA A 365 7.98 -7.02 -15.09
N PRO A 366 8.07 -8.38 -15.08
CA PRO A 366 9.36 -9.07 -15.04
C PRO A 366 10.26 -8.75 -16.23
N ILE A 367 9.68 -8.72 -17.44
CA ILE A 367 10.43 -8.40 -18.67
C ILE A 367 10.85 -6.94 -18.65
N GLN A 368 9.92 -6.05 -18.32
CA GLN A 368 10.20 -4.61 -18.18
C GLN A 368 11.28 -4.35 -17.13
N THR A 369 11.27 -5.06 -16.00
CA THR A 369 12.31 -4.94 -14.95
C THR A 369 13.68 -5.33 -15.48
N ILE A 370 13.78 -6.42 -16.27
CA ILE A 370 15.05 -6.85 -16.87
C ILE A 370 15.62 -5.78 -17.83
N LEU A 371 14.75 -5.06 -18.55
CA LEU A 371 15.14 -3.99 -19.48
C LEU A 371 15.49 -2.69 -18.75
N ILE A 372 14.70 -2.31 -17.75
CA ILE A 372 14.77 -1.01 -17.07
C ILE A 372 15.88 -0.99 -16.00
N GLN A 373 16.03 -2.06 -15.22
CA GLN A 373 16.94 -2.10 -14.06
C GLN A 373 18.41 -1.82 -14.42
N PRO A 374 18.99 -2.37 -15.52
CA PRO A 374 20.35 -2.03 -15.92
C PRO A 374 20.54 -0.54 -16.22
N VAL A 375 19.56 0.07 -16.92
CA VAL A 375 19.58 1.50 -17.28
C VAL A 375 19.54 2.36 -16.02
N ILE A 376 18.63 2.06 -15.08
CA ILE A 376 18.56 2.76 -13.79
C ILE A 376 19.84 2.59 -12.98
N SER A 377 20.43 1.38 -12.97
CA SER A 377 21.67 1.13 -12.23
C SER A 377 22.83 1.94 -12.80
N PHE A 378 22.92 2.01 -14.13
CA PHE A 378 23.91 2.83 -14.84
C PHE A 378 23.70 4.31 -14.55
N LEU A 379 22.48 4.82 -14.72
CA LEU A 379 22.09 6.18 -14.39
C LEU A 379 22.44 6.54 -12.95
N TYR A 380 22.16 5.64 -12.00
CA TYR A 380 22.48 5.86 -10.59
C TYR A 380 23.98 6.01 -10.35
N VAL A 381 24.79 5.05 -10.84
CA VAL A 381 26.26 5.10 -10.67
C VAL A 381 26.84 6.34 -11.36
N PHE A 382 26.38 6.64 -12.57
CA PHE A 382 26.86 7.79 -13.34
C PHE A 382 26.47 9.11 -12.66
N SER A 383 25.21 9.25 -12.22
CA SER A 383 24.75 10.41 -11.46
C SER A 383 25.53 10.59 -10.18
N PHE A 384 25.81 9.51 -9.45
CA PHE A 384 26.56 9.58 -8.20
C PHE A 384 28.00 10.07 -8.41
N LEU A 385 28.65 9.65 -9.51
CA LEU A 385 30.06 9.99 -9.79
C LEU A 385 30.24 11.39 -10.40
N PHE A 386 29.24 11.90 -11.12
CA PHE A 386 29.41 13.08 -11.97
C PHE A 386 28.50 14.28 -11.66
N TRP A 387 27.55 14.18 -10.72
CA TRP A 387 26.62 15.28 -10.40
C TRP A 387 27.29 16.61 -10.01
N TRP A 388 28.52 16.58 -9.53
CA TRP A 388 29.32 17.74 -9.14
C TRP A 388 30.15 18.37 -10.27
N ILE A 389 30.18 17.78 -11.47
CA ILE A 389 30.96 18.25 -12.61
C ILE A 389 29.98 18.77 -13.67
N PRO A 390 29.85 20.11 -13.84
CA PRO A 390 28.85 20.71 -14.73
C PRO A 390 28.91 20.22 -16.18
N GLN A 391 30.11 19.89 -16.68
CA GLN A 391 30.33 19.41 -18.05
C GLN A 391 29.62 18.08 -18.34
N PHE A 392 29.34 17.26 -17.32
CA PHE A 392 28.62 16.00 -17.48
C PHE A 392 27.10 16.15 -17.37
N GLN A 393 26.58 17.34 -17.07
CA GLN A 393 25.14 17.58 -16.95
C GLN A 393 24.40 17.28 -18.26
N VAL A 394 24.97 17.69 -19.40
CA VAL A 394 24.41 17.40 -20.73
C VAL A 394 24.27 15.90 -20.99
N ALA A 395 25.27 15.10 -20.59
CA ALA A 395 25.23 13.65 -20.73
C ALA A 395 24.18 13.03 -19.80
N LEU A 396 24.04 13.54 -18.57
CA LEU A 396 23.02 13.10 -17.62
C LEU A 396 21.61 13.41 -18.13
N ASP A 397 21.39 14.59 -18.69
CA ASP A 397 20.11 15.00 -19.26
C ASP A 397 19.76 14.14 -20.48
N PHE A 398 20.73 13.86 -21.36
CA PHE A 398 20.54 12.93 -22.49
C PHE A 398 20.12 11.53 -22.02
N LEU A 399 20.82 10.99 -21.03
CA LEU A 399 20.50 9.66 -20.47
C LEU A 399 19.14 9.64 -19.77
N SER A 400 18.76 10.73 -19.10
CA SER A 400 17.42 10.90 -18.51
C SER A 400 16.33 10.89 -19.58
N ASN A 401 16.49 11.66 -20.66
CA ASN A 401 15.52 11.71 -21.75
C ASN A 401 15.39 10.35 -22.48
N ALA A 402 16.51 9.64 -22.65
CA ALA A 402 16.51 8.29 -23.20
C ALA A 402 15.77 7.29 -22.28
N PHE A 403 15.94 7.44 -20.97
CA PHE A 403 15.21 6.66 -19.98
C PHE A 403 13.70 6.95 -20.02
N ASP A 404 13.30 8.21 -20.13
CA ASP A 404 11.89 8.60 -20.21
C ASP A 404 11.24 8.08 -21.50
N SER A 405 11.98 8.12 -22.61
CA SER A 405 11.56 7.51 -23.88
C SER A 405 11.36 5.99 -23.75
N LEU A 406 12.25 5.30 -23.04
CA LEU A 406 12.11 3.87 -22.75
C LEU A 406 10.89 3.58 -21.88
N ILE A 407 10.66 4.36 -20.82
CA ILE A 407 9.51 4.18 -19.93
C ILE A 407 8.20 4.42 -20.68
N SER A 408 8.11 5.48 -21.49
CA SER A 408 6.91 5.80 -22.29
C SER A 408 6.60 4.74 -23.35
N LEU A 409 7.61 4.10 -23.93
CA LEU A 409 7.43 2.96 -24.84
C LEU A 409 6.89 1.75 -24.10
N LEU A 410 7.53 1.38 -22.99
CA LEU A 410 7.19 0.18 -22.21
C LEU A 410 5.85 0.31 -21.49
N SER A 411 5.44 1.52 -21.08
CA SER A 411 4.18 1.78 -20.37
C SER A 411 2.95 1.52 -21.25
N LYS A 412 3.10 1.49 -22.58
CA LYS A 412 2.03 1.08 -23.51
C LYS A 412 1.66 -0.40 -23.36
N ILE A 413 2.58 -1.23 -22.84
CA ILE A 413 2.37 -2.65 -22.61
C ILE A 413 2.04 -2.88 -21.14
N ASN A 414 0.76 -2.88 -20.81
CA ASN A 414 0.30 -3.09 -19.44
C ASN A 414 -0.58 -4.34 -19.35
N LEU A 415 -0.03 -5.42 -18.79
CA LEU A 415 -0.73 -6.70 -18.61
C LEU A 415 -1.06 -6.90 -17.12
N ILE A 416 -1.72 -5.90 -16.53
CA ILE A 416 -2.21 -6.01 -15.14
C ILE A 416 -3.39 -6.97 -15.08
N TRP A 417 -3.36 -7.78 -14.04
CA TRP A 417 -4.50 -8.56 -13.60
C TRP A 417 -4.75 -8.35 -12.11
N ASN A 418 -6.00 -8.08 -11.76
CA ASN A 418 -6.46 -7.89 -10.39
C ASN A 418 -6.95 -9.25 -9.87
N PHE A 419 -6.23 -9.78 -8.88
CA PHE A 419 -6.54 -11.06 -8.24
C PHE A 419 -7.47 -10.91 -7.03
N GLY A 420 -7.53 -9.71 -6.48
CA GLY A 420 -8.19 -9.42 -5.20
C GLY A 420 -7.33 -9.86 -4.02
N GLN A 421 -7.80 -9.59 -2.80
CA GLN A 421 -7.09 -9.94 -1.58
C GLN A 421 -7.20 -11.45 -1.28
N PRO A 422 -6.11 -12.23 -1.37
CA PRO A 422 -6.14 -13.62 -0.95
C PRO A 422 -6.24 -13.72 0.59
N PRO A 423 -6.95 -14.72 1.12
CA PRO A 423 -6.96 -14.99 2.55
C PRO A 423 -5.54 -15.21 3.10
N PHE A 424 -5.24 -14.69 4.29
CA PHE A 424 -3.90 -14.83 4.88
C PHE A 424 -3.47 -16.30 5.06
N LEU A 425 -4.41 -17.18 5.43
CA LEU A 425 -4.15 -18.61 5.58
C LEU A 425 -3.66 -19.25 4.27
N MET A 426 -4.17 -18.79 3.13
CA MET A 426 -3.80 -19.28 1.81
C MET A 426 -2.35 -18.92 1.45
N LEU A 427 -1.87 -17.75 1.88
CA LEU A 427 -0.48 -17.36 1.72
C LEU A 427 0.44 -18.27 2.54
N ILE A 428 0.04 -18.60 3.78
CA ILE A 428 0.80 -19.52 4.64
C ILE A 428 0.85 -20.91 4.02
N THR A 429 -0.29 -21.46 3.59
CA THR A 429 -0.34 -22.79 2.97
C THR A 429 0.49 -22.84 1.69
N TYR A 430 0.48 -21.78 0.88
CA TYR A 430 1.36 -21.65 -0.28
C TYR A 430 2.83 -21.83 0.10
N TYR A 431 3.33 -21.04 1.07
CA TYR A 431 4.75 -21.09 1.44
C TYR A 431 5.15 -22.38 2.15
N LEU A 432 4.24 -23.00 2.92
CA LEU A 432 4.47 -24.32 3.51
C LEU A 432 4.63 -25.39 2.41
N CYS A 433 3.72 -25.40 1.43
CA CYS A 433 3.82 -26.29 0.28
C CYS A 433 5.10 -26.02 -0.53
N PHE A 434 5.41 -24.76 -0.79
CA PHE A 434 6.63 -24.35 -1.50
C PHE A 434 7.90 -24.84 -0.76
N TYR A 435 7.92 -24.73 0.57
CA TYR A 435 9.01 -25.23 1.43
C TYR A 435 9.18 -26.76 1.37
N VAL A 436 8.08 -27.51 1.40
CA VAL A 436 8.11 -28.98 1.29
C VAL A 436 8.64 -29.39 -0.09
N LEU A 437 8.15 -28.75 -1.15
CA LEU A 437 8.55 -29.04 -2.53
C LEU A 437 10.03 -28.73 -2.80
N LEU A 438 10.60 -27.70 -2.17
CA LEU A 438 12.04 -27.38 -2.27
C LEU A 438 12.97 -28.53 -1.87
N ARG A 439 12.48 -29.52 -1.11
CA ARG A 439 13.26 -30.68 -0.68
C ARG A 439 13.29 -31.81 -1.72
N HIS A 440 12.51 -31.70 -2.79
CA HIS A 440 12.44 -32.70 -3.84
C HIS A 440 13.74 -32.72 -4.68
N LYS A 441 14.29 -33.91 -4.96
CA LYS A 441 15.57 -34.04 -5.68
C LYS A 441 15.42 -33.86 -7.21
N ASN A 442 14.26 -34.16 -7.76
CA ASN A 442 14.00 -34.04 -9.20
C ASN A 442 13.53 -32.61 -9.55
N SER A 443 14.33 -31.89 -10.34
CA SER A 443 14.05 -30.51 -10.74
C SER A 443 12.82 -30.36 -11.62
N LYS A 444 12.53 -31.31 -12.53
CA LYS A 444 11.35 -31.24 -13.41
C LYS A 444 10.05 -31.32 -12.61
N ILE A 445 9.97 -32.27 -11.68
CA ILE A 445 8.82 -32.43 -10.78
C ILE A 445 8.65 -31.17 -9.92
N LEU A 446 9.75 -30.64 -9.39
CA LEU A 446 9.72 -29.42 -8.58
C LEU A 446 9.16 -28.21 -9.36
N TRP A 447 9.58 -28.00 -10.62
CA TRP A 447 9.01 -26.95 -11.47
C TRP A 447 7.54 -27.16 -11.76
N PHE A 448 7.14 -28.38 -12.15
CA PHE A 448 5.74 -28.70 -12.40
C PHE A 448 4.87 -28.43 -11.16
N SER A 449 5.32 -28.89 -9.98
CA SER A 449 4.61 -28.66 -8.73
C SER A 449 4.56 -27.18 -8.32
N TRP A 450 5.62 -26.39 -8.55
CA TRP A 450 5.60 -24.95 -8.28
C TRP A 450 4.63 -24.20 -9.20
N THR A 451 4.66 -24.52 -10.48
CA THR A 451 3.71 -23.96 -11.45
C THR A 451 2.29 -24.33 -11.08
N LEU A 452 2.02 -25.60 -10.79
CA LEU A 452 0.69 -26.07 -10.41
C LEU A 452 0.18 -25.38 -9.13
N ILE A 453 0.97 -25.34 -8.05
CA ILE A 453 0.54 -24.71 -6.79
C ILE A 453 0.36 -23.19 -6.96
N THR A 454 1.20 -22.54 -7.77
CA THR A 454 1.02 -21.11 -8.06
C THR A 454 -0.22 -20.88 -8.90
N LEU A 455 -0.50 -21.70 -9.92
CA LEU A 455 -1.74 -21.61 -10.69
C LEU A 455 -2.97 -21.87 -9.82
N LEU A 456 -2.92 -22.85 -8.92
CA LEU A 456 -3.98 -23.10 -7.94
C LEU A 456 -4.16 -21.89 -7.01
N PHE A 457 -3.07 -21.28 -6.55
CA PHE A 457 -3.14 -20.05 -5.76
C PHE A 457 -3.81 -18.92 -6.54
N LEU A 458 -3.40 -18.68 -7.79
CA LEU A 458 -3.98 -17.65 -8.65
C LEU A 458 -5.44 -17.93 -9.02
N PHE A 459 -5.82 -19.19 -9.20
CA PHE A 459 -7.20 -19.59 -9.52
C PHE A 459 -8.11 -19.48 -8.30
N TRP A 460 -7.64 -19.89 -7.12
CA TRP A 460 -8.43 -19.93 -5.90
C TRP A 460 -8.93 -18.55 -5.46
N THR A 461 -8.17 -17.47 -5.73
CA THR A 461 -8.65 -16.10 -5.42
C THR A 461 -9.95 -15.73 -6.15
N LYS A 462 -10.35 -16.48 -7.19
CA LYS A 462 -11.60 -16.28 -7.93
C LYS A 462 -12.77 -17.18 -7.49
N VAL A 463 -12.49 -18.38 -6.97
CA VAL A 463 -13.46 -19.49 -6.94
C VAL A 463 -14.36 -19.49 -5.72
N PHE A 464 -13.90 -19.01 -4.56
CA PHE A 464 -14.67 -19.13 -3.33
C PHE A 464 -15.49 -17.87 -3.02
N LEU A 465 -16.82 -18.09 -3.04
CA LEU A 465 -17.93 -17.16 -2.82
C LEU A 465 -18.40 -16.40 -4.06
N PRO A 466 -19.15 -17.08 -4.93
CA PRO A 466 -19.85 -16.39 -5.98
C PRO A 466 -20.99 -15.57 -5.34
N ASN A 467 -20.75 -14.27 -5.27
CA ASN A 467 -21.64 -13.31 -4.61
C ASN A 467 -22.19 -12.34 -5.66
N GLU A 468 -23.50 -12.07 -5.55
CA GLU A 468 -24.18 -10.94 -6.16
C GLU A 468 -24.44 -9.94 -5.04
N ASN A 469 -23.71 -8.83 -5.06
CA ASN A 469 -23.73 -7.84 -3.99
C ASN A 469 -23.94 -6.44 -4.57
N LEU A 470 -24.72 -5.62 -3.85
CA LEU A 470 -24.68 -4.17 -3.97
C LEU A 470 -23.87 -3.61 -2.81
N ILE A 471 -22.97 -2.67 -3.09
CA ILE A 471 -22.13 -2.03 -2.08
C ILE A 471 -22.31 -0.52 -2.17
N MET A 472 -22.48 0.13 -1.02
CA MET A 472 -22.36 1.58 -0.87
C MET A 472 -21.04 1.87 -0.14
N LEU A 473 -20.15 2.61 -0.78
CA LEU A 473 -18.83 2.90 -0.21
C LEU A 473 -18.91 4.00 0.84
N ASN A 474 -18.09 3.89 1.89
CA ASN A 474 -17.83 4.99 2.81
C ASN A 474 -16.80 5.93 2.20
N ILE A 475 -17.31 7.03 1.67
CA ILE A 475 -16.54 8.03 0.92
C ILE A 475 -16.94 9.45 1.37
N GLY A 476 -17.42 9.59 2.61
CA GLY A 476 -17.87 10.86 3.16
C GLY A 476 -19.17 11.32 2.51
N ASN A 477 -19.18 12.58 2.03
CA ASN A 477 -20.31 13.14 1.28
C ASN A 477 -20.25 12.83 -0.23
N GLY A 478 -19.42 11.89 -0.68
CA GLY A 478 -19.49 11.43 -2.06
C GLY A 478 -20.60 10.39 -2.28
N SER A 479 -20.96 10.14 -3.54
CA SER A 479 -21.83 9.05 -3.98
C SER A 479 -21.04 8.04 -4.80
N SER A 480 -21.05 6.77 -4.38
CA SER A 480 -20.45 5.65 -5.11
C SER A 480 -21.07 4.34 -4.65
N PHE A 481 -21.86 3.74 -5.53
CA PHE A 481 -22.44 2.41 -5.34
C PHE A 481 -21.86 1.46 -6.39
N VAL A 482 -21.60 0.22 -5.98
CA VAL A 482 -21.04 -0.81 -6.84
C VAL A 482 -21.91 -2.04 -6.78
N TYR A 483 -22.45 -2.46 -7.92
CA TYR A 483 -23.07 -3.77 -8.08
C TYR A 483 -22.07 -4.75 -8.68
N ILE A 484 -21.81 -5.85 -7.97
CA ILE A 484 -20.88 -6.90 -8.38
C ILE A 484 -21.63 -8.21 -8.46
N ASN A 485 -21.67 -8.82 -9.64
CA ASN A 485 -22.12 -10.19 -9.85
C ASN A 485 -20.95 -11.03 -10.39
N LYS A 486 -20.32 -11.79 -9.49
CA LYS A 486 -19.15 -12.62 -9.85
C LYS A 486 -19.51 -13.79 -10.76
N TRP A 487 -20.74 -14.32 -10.70
CA TRP A 487 -21.21 -15.40 -11.57
C TRP A 487 -21.21 -14.99 -13.05
N LYS A 488 -21.78 -13.81 -13.30
CA LYS A 488 -21.93 -13.27 -14.65
C LYS A 488 -20.72 -12.46 -15.10
N ASN A 489 -19.71 -12.33 -14.23
CA ASN A 489 -18.58 -11.41 -14.41
C ASN A 489 -19.10 -10.02 -14.82
N LEU A 490 -20.06 -9.49 -14.06
CA LEU A 490 -20.77 -8.24 -14.33
C LEU A 490 -20.50 -7.25 -13.19
N THR A 491 -19.99 -6.07 -13.52
CA THR A 491 -19.77 -4.98 -12.58
C THR A 491 -20.42 -3.70 -13.11
N LEU A 492 -21.29 -3.10 -12.29
CA LEU A 492 -21.93 -1.82 -12.56
C LEU A 492 -21.55 -0.84 -11.46
N ILE A 493 -21.31 0.42 -11.82
CA ILE A 493 -21.04 1.51 -10.88
C ILE A 493 -22.15 2.54 -11.02
N PHE A 494 -22.67 3.05 -9.90
CA PHE A 494 -23.62 4.16 -9.85
C PHE A 494 -22.97 5.29 -9.05
N ASP A 495 -22.64 6.36 -9.75
CA ASP A 495 -21.74 7.43 -9.35
C ASP A 495 -20.31 6.95 -9.00
N ALA A 496 -19.37 7.86 -9.14
CA ALA A 496 -17.96 7.66 -8.89
C ALA A 496 -17.35 8.94 -8.30
N GLY A 497 -18.01 9.53 -7.30
CA GLY A 497 -17.48 10.68 -6.59
C GLY A 497 -17.07 10.33 -5.17
N VAL A 498 -16.18 11.14 -4.60
CA VAL A 498 -15.70 11.02 -3.21
C VAL A 498 -15.78 12.38 -2.53
N GLY A 499 -16.11 12.38 -1.24
CA GLY A 499 -16.19 13.59 -0.44
C GLY A 499 -14.82 14.13 -0.02
N PRO A 500 -14.75 15.38 0.48
CA PRO A 500 -13.52 15.97 0.97
C PRO A 500 -12.84 15.13 2.05
N GLY A 501 -11.51 14.99 1.97
CA GLY A 501 -10.71 14.19 2.91
C GLY A 501 -10.65 12.69 2.59
N PHE A 502 -11.37 12.23 1.57
CA PHE A 502 -11.24 10.88 1.03
C PHE A 502 -10.34 10.85 -0.20
N ASN A 503 -9.74 9.69 -0.47
CA ASN A 503 -8.84 9.53 -1.59
C ASN A 503 -9.64 9.29 -2.88
N LYS A 504 -9.29 9.97 -3.97
CA LYS A 504 -9.90 9.73 -5.29
C LYS A 504 -9.68 8.29 -5.78
N SER A 505 -8.69 7.56 -5.26
CA SER A 505 -8.50 6.14 -5.60
C SER A 505 -9.43 5.17 -4.86
N SER A 506 -10.15 5.59 -3.82
CA SER A 506 -10.90 4.69 -2.92
C SER A 506 -11.83 3.71 -3.64
N LEU A 507 -12.60 4.18 -4.63
CA LEU A 507 -13.45 3.32 -5.45
C LEU A 507 -12.62 2.31 -6.26
N SER A 508 -11.57 2.77 -6.94
CA SER A 508 -10.70 1.88 -7.73
C SER A 508 -9.94 0.87 -6.86
N ASP A 509 -9.48 1.26 -5.67
CA ASP A 509 -8.77 0.41 -4.73
C ASP A 509 -9.70 -0.67 -4.15
N TYR A 510 -10.95 -0.30 -3.85
CA TYR A 510 -11.99 -1.25 -3.45
C TYR A 510 -12.26 -2.29 -4.55
N LEU A 511 -12.38 -1.86 -5.80
CA LEU A 511 -12.62 -2.75 -6.95
C LEU A 511 -11.43 -3.70 -7.17
N VAL A 512 -10.19 -3.19 -7.10
CA VAL A 512 -8.96 -3.98 -7.22
C VAL A 512 -8.85 -5.00 -6.07
N LYS A 513 -9.13 -4.59 -4.82
CA LYS A 513 -9.19 -5.49 -3.64
C LYS A 513 -10.18 -6.63 -3.83
N ASN A 514 -11.29 -6.39 -4.53
CA ASN A 514 -12.31 -7.38 -4.83
C ASN A 514 -12.02 -8.25 -6.07
N GLY A 515 -10.89 -8.02 -6.75
CA GLY A 515 -10.46 -8.77 -7.93
C GLY A 515 -11.23 -8.39 -9.20
N ILE A 516 -11.77 -7.17 -9.26
CA ILE A 516 -12.48 -6.66 -10.44
C ILE A 516 -11.47 -6.23 -11.49
N ASN A 517 -11.64 -6.72 -12.72
CA ASN A 517 -10.72 -6.47 -13.84
C ASN A 517 -11.32 -5.56 -14.92
N HIS A 518 -12.64 -5.39 -14.93
CA HIS A 518 -13.35 -4.53 -15.86
C HIS A 518 -14.66 -4.05 -15.23
N ILE A 519 -15.15 -2.93 -15.71
CA ILE A 519 -16.44 -2.35 -15.35
C ILE A 519 -17.28 -2.34 -16.63
N ASP A 520 -18.42 -3.02 -16.63
CA ASP A 520 -19.26 -3.11 -17.82
C ASP A 520 -19.93 -1.77 -18.12
N LEU A 521 -20.52 -1.13 -17.09
CA LEU A 521 -21.15 0.18 -17.19
C LEU A 521 -20.87 1.00 -15.93
N ALA A 522 -20.53 2.28 -16.11
CA ALA A 522 -20.50 3.27 -15.05
C ALA A 522 -21.58 4.32 -15.33
N PHE A 523 -22.53 4.45 -14.43
CA PHE A 523 -23.58 5.46 -14.49
C PHE A 523 -23.15 6.67 -13.66
N ILE A 524 -23.25 7.87 -14.23
CA ILE A 524 -23.04 9.14 -13.51
C ILE A 524 -24.37 9.88 -13.53
N SER A 525 -24.91 10.14 -12.34
CA SER A 525 -26.22 10.78 -12.18
C SER A 525 -26.24 12.20 -12.74
N HIS A 526 -25.31 13.06 -12.31
CA HIS A 526 -25.15 14.46 -12.73
C HIS A 526 -23.70 14.94 -12.53
N ASN A 527 -23.37 16.19 -12.87
CA ASN A 527 -21.98 16.67 -12.92
C ASN A 527 -21.51 17.44 -11.67
N HIS A 528 -21.99 17.11 -10.47
CA HIS A 528 -21.35 17.60 -9.23
C HIS A 528 -20.16 16.72 -8.83
N GLU A 529 -19.13 17.34 -8.25
CA GLU A 529 -17.84 16.69 -8.00
C GLU A 529 -17.99 15.41 -7.15
N ASP A 530 -18.85 15.44 -6.14
CA ASP A 530 -19.20 14.32 -5.27
C ASP A 530 -19.92 13.15 -5.96
N HIS A 531 -20.22 13.24 -7.26
CA HIS A 531 -20.77 12.14 -8.08
C HIS A 531 -19.83 11.62 -9.19
N TYR A 532 -18.77 12.35 -9.58
CA TYR A 532 -17.89 11.90 -10.68
C TYR A 532 -16.38 12.13 -10.48
N ASN A 533 -15.94 12.84 -9.44
CA ASN A 533 -14.54 13.30 -9.31
C ASN A 533 -13.47 12.20 -9.19
N SER A 534 -13.87 10.93 -8.96
CA SER A 534 -13.01 9.74 -8.93
C SER A 534 -13.04 8.94 -10.25
N LEU A 535 -13.98 9.23 -11.16
CA LEU A 535 -14.15 8.50 -12.43
C LEU A 535 -12.85 8.45 -13.27
N ALA A 536 -12.12 9.57 -13.36
CA ALA A 536 -10.85 9.61 -14.09
C ALA A 536 -9.82 8.63 -13.49
N THR A 537 -9.69 8.61 -12.16
CA THR A 537 -8.81 7.67 -11.44
C THR A 537 -9.26 6.22 -11.63
N VAL A 538 -10.57 5.97 -11.68
CA VAL A 538 -11.12 4.64 -12.01
C VAL A 538 -10.73 4.21 -13.42
N GLN A 539 -10.88 5.08 -14.42
CA GLN A 539 -10.53 4.80 -15.82
C GLN A 539 -9.01 4.64 -16.03
N GLU A 540 -8.18 5.30 -15.23
CA GLU A 540 -6.73 5.10 -15.23
C GLU A 540 -6.30 3.72 -14.72
N ASN A 541 -7.04 3.17 -13.75
CA ASN A 541 -6.71 1.94 -13.05
C ASN A 541 -7.45 0.70 -13.58
N LEU A 542 -8.63 0.88 -14.17
CA LEU A 542 -9.54 -0.17 -14.60
C LEU A 542 -10.18 0.18 -15.95
N HIS A 543 -10.36 -0.85 -16.78
CA HIS A 543 -11.08 -0.67 -18.04
C HIS A 543 -12.58 -0.51 -17.79
N VAL A 544 -13.11 0.68 -18.08
CA VAL A 544 -14.54 0.98 -18.09
C VAL A 544 -15.05 0.87 -19.52
N HIS A 545 -15.94 -0.08 -19.80
CA HIS A 545 -16.41 -0.33 -21.15
C HIS A 545 -17.31 0.79 -21.68
N LYS A 546 -18.23 1.32 -20.87
CA LYS A 546 -19.03 2.50 -21.22
C LYS A 546 -19.42 3.31 -20.00
N VAL A 547 -19.37 4.64 -20.13
CA VAL A 547 -19.95 5.58 -19.17
C VAL A 547 -21.30 6.03 -19.70
N ILE A 548 -22.33 5.99 -18.85
CA ILE A 548 -23.69 6.45 -19.15
C ILE A 548 -23.96 7.65 -18.25
N LYS A 549 -24.32 8.76 -18.86
CA LYS A 549 -24.71 9.98 -18.16
C LYS A 549 -26.12 10.38 -18.58
N ASN A 550 -26.65 11.41 -17.91
CA ASN A 550 -27.97 11.91 -18.24
C ASN A 550 -28.07 12.41 -19.69
N ASP A 551 -27.00 12.88 -20.34
CA ASP A 551 -27.01 13.33 -21.75
C ASP A 551 -27.22 12.21 -22.79
N THR A 552 -27.05 10.94 -22.40
CA THR A 552 -27.25 9.78 -23.29
C THR A 552 -28.72 9.59 -23.71
N THR A 553 -28.95 8.73 -24.72
CA THR A 553 -30.27 8.49 -25.33
C THR A 553 -30.89 7.13 -24.96
N GLN A 554 -30.21 6.34 -24.12
CA GLN A 554 -30.61 4.97 -23.83
C GLN A 554 -31.58 4.93 -22.65
N ASN A 555 -32.84 4.54 -22.87
CA ASN A 555 -33.84 4.44 -21.80
C ASN A 555 -33.93 3.04 -21.17
N PHE A 556 -33.35 2.03 -21.83
CA PHE A 556 -33.38 0.64 -21.36
C PHE A 556 -32.13 -0.12 -21.79
N ILE A 557 -31.58 -0.93 -20.88
CA ILE A 557 -30.43 -1.79 -21.11
C ILE A 557 -30.71 -3.16 -20.51
N ASN A 558 -30.51 -4.21 -21.30
CA ASN A 558 -30.49 -5.59 -20.81
C ASN A 558 -29.07 -6.14 -20.96
N LEU A 559 -28.39 -6.32 -19.83
CA LEU A 559 -27.01 -6.78 -19.81
C LEU A 559 -26.89 -8.03 -18.94
N LYS A 560 -26.51 -9.15 -19.58
CA LYS A 560 -26.33 -10.46 -18.91
C LYS A 560 -27.55 -10.85 -18.05
N GLY A 561 -28.76 -10.49 -18.48
CA GLY A 561 -30.01 -10.77 -17.76
C GLY A 561 -30.30 -9.86 -16.55
N VAL A 562 -29.57 -8.77 -16.40
CA VAL A 562 -29.95 -7.64 -15.53
C VAL A 562 -30.64 -6.60 -16.41
N LYS A 563 -31.86 -6.21 -16.04
CA LYS A 563 -32.67 -5.22 -16.77
C LYS A 563 -32.54 -3.87 -16.08
N ILE A 564 -32.19 -2.84 -16.83
CA ILE A 564 -31.90 -1.51 -16.31
C ILE A 564 -32.77 -0.51 -17.09
N TRP A 565 -33.62 0.22 -16.39
CA TRP A 565 -34.40 1.34 -16.93
C TRP A 565 -33.78 2.65 -16.51
N LEU A 566 -33.78 3.61 -17.43
CA LEU A 566 -33.12 4.90 -17.29
C LEU A 566 -34.14 6.00 -17.60
N TRP A 567 -34.27 6.97 -16.70
CA TRP A 567 -35.09 8.16 -16.91
C TRP A 567 -34.21 9.39 -16.91
N HIS A 568 -34.24 10.09 -18.04
CA HIS A 568 -33.45 11.27 -18.30
C HIS A 568 -34.30 12.51 -18.07
N LEU A 569 -34.13 13.16 -16.92
CA LEU A 569 -34.76 14.45 -16.61
C LEU A 569 -33.74 15.51 -17.04
N LYS A 570 -33.92 16.14 -18.20
CA LYS A 570 -32.97 17.12 -18.76
C LYS A 570 -33.57 18.53 -18.70
N GLN A 571 -32.69 19.54 -18.75
CA GLN A 571 -33.01 20.96 -18.96
C GLN A 571 -33.60 21.70 -17.73
N MET A 572 -33.32 21.21 -16.52
CA MET A 572 -33.63 21.94 -15.29
C MET A 572 -32.48 22.88 -14.94
N SER A 573 -32.80 24.00 -14.28
CA SER A 573 -31.81 25.03 -13.90
C SER A 573 -30.90 24.57 -12.76
N ASP A 574 -31.41 23.74 -11.85
CA ASP A 574 -30.61 23.05 -10.83
C ASP A 574 -30.00 21.79 -11.44
N GLU A 575 -28.68 21.63 -11.33
CA GLU A 575 -27.98 20.45 -11.86
C GLU A 575 -28.38 19.16 -11.12
N ASN A 576 -28.81 19.25 -9.86
CA ASN A 576 -29.35 18.12 -9.10
C ASN A 576 -30.62 17.55 -9.74
N ASP A 577 -31.46 18.44 -10.27
CA ASP A 577 -32.70 18.10 -10.96
C ASP A 577 -32.46 17.40 -12.29
N ASN A 578 -31.22 17.48 -12.82
CA ASN A 578 -30.76 16.75 -13.98
C ASN A 578 -30.18 15.36 -13.63
N SER A 579 -30.47 14.82 -12.44
CA SER A 579 -30.01 13.48 -12.04
C SER A 579 -30.65 12.36 -12.89
N LEU A 580 -29.81 11.47 -13.43
CA LEU A 580 -30.24 10.24 -14.08
C LEU A 580 -30.83 9.26 -13.07
N VAL A 581 -32.10 8.89 -13.24
CA VAL A 581 -32.79 7.91 -12.37
C VAL A 581 -32.69 6.51 -12.97
N ILE A 582 -32.34 5.53 -12.14
CA ILE A 582 -31.94 4.20 -12.60
C ILE A 582 -32.66 3.12 -11.79
N LEU A 583 -33.49 2.32 -12.46
CA LEU A 583 -34.08 1.11 -11.87
C LEU A 583 -33.34 -0.12 -12.39
N VAL A 584 -32.71 -0.85 -11.49
CA VAL A 584 -31.99 -2.10 -11.77
C VAL A 584 -32.81 -3.27 -11.26
N LYS A 585 -33.31 -4.12 -12.15
CA LYS A 585 -33.95 -5.39 -11.78
C LYS A 585 -32.99 -6.55 -12.05
N THR A 586 -32.63 -7.23 -10.96
CA THR A 586 -31.87 -8.48 -11.02
C THR A 586 -32.81 -9.68 -10.88
N LEU A 587 -32.25 -10.90 -10.82
CA LEU A 587 -33.06 -12.10 -10.60
C LEU A 587 -33.72 -12.10 -9.20
N TYR A 588 -33.07 -11.49 -8.21
CA TYR A 588 -33.48 -11.61 -6.81
C TYR A 588 -33.96 -10.30 -6.19
N ARG A 589 -33.49 -9.14 -6.68
CA ARG A 589 -33.77 -7.84 -6.07
C ARG A 589 -33.94 -6.74 -7.10
N ASN A 590 -34.69 -5.71 -6.71
CA ASN A 590 -34.87 -4.47 -7.48
C ASN A 590 -34.28 -3.28 -6.72
N LEU A 591 -33.43 -2.51 -7.39
CA LEU A 591 -32.65 -1.41 -6.81
C LEU A 591 -33.01 -0.12 -7.55
N LEU A 592 -33.30 0.96 -6.82
CA LEU A 592 -33.62 2.26 -7.39
C LEU A 592 -32.58 3.30 -6.94
N PHE A 593 -31.90 3.91 -7.91
CA PHE A 593 -30.94 4.98 -7.71
C PHE A 593 -31.52 6.28 -8.26
N THR A 594 -31.49 7.33 -7.47
CA THR A 594 -32.11 8.63 -7.79
C THR A 594 -31.09 9.76 -7.97
N GLY A 595 -29.81 9.53 -7.66
CA GLY A 595 -28.83 10.61 -7.61
C GLY A 595 -29.26 11.68 -6.60
N ASP A 596 -29.23 12.93 -7.01
CA ASP A 596 -29.56 14.08 -6.16
C ASP A 596 -30.90 14.72 -6.49
N LEU A 597 -31.79 13.97 -7.14
CA LEU A 597 -33.09 14.43 -7.61
C LEU A 597 -33.84 15.21 -6.52
N THR A 598 -34.21 16.46 -6.80
CA THR A 598 -34.97 17.25 -5.82
C THR A 598 -36.45 16.87 -5.85
N LYS A 599 -37.20 17.32 -4.84
CA LYS A 599 -38.66 17.18 -4.78
C LYS A 599 -39.38 17.72 -6.02
N THR A 600 -38.80 18.70 -6.70
CA THR A 600 -39.34 19.27 -7.96
C THR A 600 -39.28 18.23 -9.08
N SER A 601 -38.09 17.68 -9.36
CA SER A 601 -37.93 16.67 -10.40
C SER A 601 -38.54 15.31 -10.02
N GLU A 602 -38.66 14.99 -8.73
CA GLU A 602 -39.47 13.86 -8.28
C GLU A 602 -40.93 14.00 -8.69
N ALA A 603 -41.53 15.18 -8.49
CA ALA A 603 -42.90 15.43 -8.91
C ALA A 603 -43.08 15.31 -10.43
N GLU A 604 -42.07 15.68 -11.21
CA GLU A 604 -42.08 15.47 -12.67
C GLU A 604 -41.96 13.99 -13.04
N LEU A 605 -41.07 13.25 -12.38
CA LEU A 605 -40.92 11.81 -12.58
C LEU A 605 -42.20 11.03 -12.25
N LEU A 606 -42.96 11.49 -11.24
CA LEU A 606 -44.25 10.93 -10.87
C LEU A 606 -45.34 11.11 -11.96
N LYS A 607 -45.15 12.01 -12.92
CA LYS A 607 -46.04 12.13 -14.10
C LYS A 607 -45.71 11.12 -15.19
N ASN A 608 -44.53 10.48 -15.14
CA ASN A 608 -44.13 9.49 -16.12
C ASN A 608 -44.88 8.17 -15.88
N GLU A 609 -45.84 7.87 -16.74
CA GLU A 609 -46.70 6.67 -16.61
C GLU A 609 -45.90 5.36 -16.56
N THR A 610 -44.80 5.28 -17.32
CA THR A 610 -43.95 4.08 -17.35
C THR A 610 -43.23 3.89 -16.02
N PHE A 611 -42.69 4.96 -15.43
CA PHE A 611 -42.07 4.94 -14.11
C PHE A 611 -43.08 4.49 -13.05
N VAL A 612 -44.24 5.17 -12.98
CA VAL A 612 -45.27 4.87 -11.99
C VAL A 612 -45.77 3.44 -12.11
N TYR A 613 -46.02 2.96 -13.33
CA TYR A 613 -46.42 1.58 -13.58
C TYR A 613 -45.36 0.59 -13.09
N LEU A 614 -44.09 0.82 -13.42
CA LEU A 614 -43.01 -0.09 -13.02
C LEU A 614 -42.82 -0.11 -11.50
N ILE A 615 -42.84 1.04 -10.84
CA ILE A 615 -42.68 1.13 -9.38
C ILE A 615 -43.86 0.49 -8.64
N LYS A 616 -45.11 0.75 -9.04
CA LYS A 616 -46.28 0.14 -8.40
C LYS A 616 -46.33 -1.39 -8.53
N ASN A 617 -45.81 -1.92 -9.65
CA ASN A 617 -45.81 -3.37 -9.92
C ASN A 617 -44.50 -4.07 -9.51
N THR A 618 -43.59 -3.38 -8.82
CA THR A 618 -42.29 -3.94 -8.43
C THR A 618 -41.98 -3.58 -6.99
N THR A 619 -41.74 -4.58 -6.16
CA THR A 619 -41.17 -4.31 -4.83
C THR A 619 -39.74 -3.80 -4.97
N ILE A 620 -39.50 -2.56 -4.54
CA ILE A 620 -38.17 -1.98 -4.46
C ILE A 620 -37.48 -2.48 -3.18
N ASP A 621 -36.43 -3.28 -3.34
CA ASP A 621 -35.71 -3.84 -2.21
C ASP A 621 -34.76 -2.82 -1.58
N LEU A 622 -34.24 -1.91 -2.40
CA LEU A 622 -33.31 -0.88 -1.96
C LEU A 622 -33.52 0.41 -2.75
N LEU A 623 -33.71 1.51 -2.03
CA LEU A 623 -33.74 2.86 -2.55
C LEU A 623 -32.47 3.61 -2.10
N GLN A 624 -31.77 4.25 -3.03
CA GLN A 624 -30.85 5.33 -2.68
C GLN A 624 -31.68 6.56 -2.29
N ILE A 625 -31.48 7.06 -1.08
CA ILE A 625 -32.07 8.35 -0.67
C ILE A 625 -31.33 9.46 -1.41
N GLY A 626 -32.08 10.35 -2.04
CA GLY A 626 -31.50 11.37 -2.89
C GLY A 626 -30.75 12.44 -2.12
N HIS A 627 -29.76 13.06 -2.76
CA HIS A 627 -29.05 14.25 -2.28
C HIS A 627 -28.49 14.09 -0.88
N HIS A 628 -27.87 12.94 -0.63
CA HIS A 628 -27.25 12.58 0.66
C HIS A 628 -28.22 12.64 1.86
N GLY A 629 -29.55 12.63 1.62
CA GLY A 629 -30.56 12.83 2.65
C GLY A 629 -30.91 14.30 2.94
N SER A 630 -30.65 15.22 2.01
CA SER A 630 -31.09 16.61 2.08
C SER A 630 -32.61 16.72 2.21
N LYS A 631 -33.09 17.70 2.98
CA LYS A 631 -34.51 18.05 3.07
C LYS A 631 -35.15 18.49 1.74
N THR A 632 -34.34 18.81 0.73
CA THR A 632 -34.78 19.23 -0.62
C THR A 632 -35.04 18.06 -1.55
N SER A 633 -34.74 16.83 -1.14
CA SER A 633 -34.96 15.58 -1.89
C SER A 633 -35.86 14.64 -1.08
N THR A 634 -36.27 13.52 -1.69
CA THR A 634 -37.07 12.45 -1.12
C THR A 634 -38.35 12.98 -0.50
N SER A 635 -39.26 13.48 -1.33
CA SER A 635 -40.62 13.85 -0.93
C SER A 635 -41.36 12.65 -0.35
N GLU A 636 -42.27 12.97 0.58
CA GLU A 636 -43.16 12.00 1.19
C GLU A 636 -44.01 11.25 0.16
N THR A 637 -44.53 11.95 -0.85
CA THR A 637 -45.30 11.36 -1.94
C THR A 637 -44.47 10.37 -2.77
N PHE A 638 -43.22 10.72 -3.10
CA PHE A 638 -42.30 9.83 -3.79
C PHE A 638 -41.96 8.60 -2.95
N LEU A 639 -41.60 8.80 -1.68
CA LEU A 639 -41.21 7.74 -0.77
C LEU A 639 -42.36 6.74 -0.52
N LEU A 640 -43.59 7.22 -0.35
CA LEU A 640 -44.78 6.38 -0.17
C LEU A 640 -45.15 5.61 -1.45
N LEU A 641 -44.94 6.18 -2.64
CA LEU A 641 -45.13 5.45 -3.90
C LEU A 641 -44.09 4.32 -4.05
N VAL A 642 -42.82 4.63 -3.79
CA VAL A 642 -41.71 3.67 -3.95
C VAL A 642 -41.79 2.56 -2.91
N ASN A 643 -42.20 2.88 -1.67
CA ASN A 643 -42.37 1.95 -0.56
C ASN A 643 -41.22 0.92 -0.44
N PRO A 644 -39.96 1.38 -0.28
CA PRO A 644 -38.81 0.49 -0.33
C PRO A 644 -38.69 -0.37 0.93
N ARG A 645 -38.13 -1.57 0.79
CA ARG A 645 -37.81 -2.42 1.97
C ARG A 645 -36.67 -1.87 2.82
N MET A 646 -35.75 -1.14 2.19
CA MET A 646 -34.57 -0.54 2.81
C MET A 646 -34.15 0.71 2.02
N SER A 647 -33.61 1.68 2.72
CA SER A 647 -33.09 2.92 2.14
C SER A 647 -31.62 3.12 2.51
N TRP A 648 -30.78 3.51 1.56
CA TRP A 648 -29.36 3.76 1.80
C TRP A 648 -29.03 5.24 1.58
N ILE A 649 -28.29 5.81 2.52
CA ILE A 649 -27.89 7.22 2.54
C ILE A 649 -26.37 7.28 2.52
N SER A 650 -25.78 7.81 1.46
CA SER A 650 -24.34 8.09 1.43
C SER A 650 -24.10 9.46 2.06
N ALA A 651 -23.63 9.52 3.30
CA ALA A 651 -23.35 10.78 3.98
C ALA A 651 -22.33 10.57 5.11
N GLY A 652 -21.41 11.53 5.26
CA GLY A 652 -20.41 11.53 6.33
C GLY A 652 -20.91 12.21 7.61
N LEU A 653 -20.69 11.60 8.78
CA LEU A 653 -21.24 12.04 10.07
C LEU A 653 -20.75 13.41 10.62
N LYS A 654 -19.73 14.03 10.00
CA LYS A 654 -19.09 15.27 10.52
C LYS A 654 -18.71 16.25 9.41
N ASN A 655 -19.66 16.62 8.56
CA ASN A 655 -19.41 17.57 7.49
C ASN A 655 -20.08 18.93 7.73
N LYS A 656 -19.45 20.01 7.23
CA LYS A 656 -19.95 21.39 7.29
C LYS A 656 -21.37 21.55 6.72
N HIS A 657 -21.81 20.62 5.86
CA HIS A 657 -23.07 20.67 5.13
C HIS A 657 -24.28 20.04 5.87
N GLN A 658 -24.08 19.41 7.04
CA GLN A 658 -25.16 18.85 7.86
C GLN A 658 -26.08 17.82 7.17
N PHE A 659 -25.54 16.97 6.28
CA PHE A 659 -26.28 15.82 5.73
C PHE A 659 -26.02 14.54 6.53
N PRO A 660 -27.03 13.65 6.67
CA PRO A 660 -28.42 13.83 6.24
C PRO A 660 -29.15 14.82 7.15
N ASP A 661 -30.15 15.50 6.59
CA ASP A 661 -30.97 16.44 7.34
C ASP A 661 -31.88 15.68 8.31
N GLN A 662 -32.06 16.22 9.52
CA GLN A 662 -32.89 15.61 10.55
C GLN A 662 -34.35 15.45 10.09
N VAL A 663 -34.87 16.36 9.27
CA VAL A 663 -36.24 16.27 8.71
C VAL A 663 -36.40 15.01 7.87
N THR A 664 -35.39 14.64 7.09
CA THR A 664 -35.40 13.43 6.27
C THR A 664 -35.38 12.17 7.12
N LEU A 665 -34.55 12.15 8.17
CA LEU A 665 -34.48 11.02 9.10
C LEU A 665 -35.80 10.85 9.87
N GLU A 666 -36.41 11.94 10.33
CA GLU A 666 -37.71 11.94 10.99
C GLU A 666 -38.81 11.43 10.06
N MET A 667 -38.80 11.79 8.77
CA MET A 667 -39.73 11.27 7.77
C MET A 667 -39.59 9.76 7.60
N LEU A 668 -38.36 9.25 7.43
CA LEU A 668 -38.10 7.81 7.31
C LEU A 668 -38.57 7.05 8.56
N ASN A 669 -38.31 7.59 9.75
CA ASN A 669 -38.72 7.01 11.02
C ASN A 669 -40.25 7.03 11.20
N ARG A 670 -40.92 8.14 10.85
CA ARG A 670 -42.38 8.28 10.91
C ARG A 670 -43.10 7.20 10.12
N TYR A 671 -42.56 6.84 8.96
CA TYR A 671 -43.11 5.82 8.08
C TYR A 671 -42.47 4.43 8.27
N HIS A 672 -41.63 4.26 9.30
CA HIS A 672 -40.95 3.00 9.62
C HIS A 672 -40.11 2.42 8.48
N PHE A 673 -39.59 3.26 7.59
CA PHE A 673 -38.64 2.85 6.56
C PHE A 673 -37.27 2.63 7.18
N LYS A 674 -36.74 1.41 7.04
CA LYS A 674 -35.39 1.08 7.50
C LYS A 674 -34.37 1.80 6.63
N TYR A 675 -33.37 2.40 7.27
CA TYR A 675 -32.28 3.04 6.53
C TYR A 675 -30.90 2.66 7.08
N GLN A 676 -29.88 2.81 6.23
CA GLN A 676 -28.47 2.67 6.59
C GLN A 676 -27.67 3.87 6.08
N LEU A 677 -26.62 4.22 6.81
CA LEU A 677 -25.77 5.38 6.55
C LEU A 677 -24.29 5.01 6.61
N THR A 678 -23.47 5.50 5.68
CA THR A 678 -22.04 5.15 5.57
C THR A 678 -21.19 5.60 6.76
N GLY A 679 -21.40 6.80 7.29
CA GLY A 679 -20.98 7.22 8.64
C GLY A 679 -19.57 6.82 9.10
N HIS A 680 -19.47 6.27 10.32
CA HIS A 680 -18.22 6.00 11.07
C HIS A 680 -17.50 4.72 10.58
N ASP A 681 -16.98 4.72 9.36
CA ASP A 681 -15.87 3.83 8.95
C ASP A 681 -16.23 2.52 8.19
N TYR A 682 -17.49 2.32 7.74
CA TYR A 682 -17.86 1.06 7.07
C TYR A 682 -18.63 1.23 5.75
N ASN A 683 -18.25 0.42 4.76
CA ASN A 683 -19.05 0.17 3.57
C ASN A 683 -20.29 -0.65 3.93
N TRP A 684 -21.42 -0.38 3.28
CA TRP A 684 -22.59 -1.23 3.39
C TRP A 684 -22.60 -2.23 2.24
N THR A 685 -22.79 -3.51 2.56
CA THR A 685 -22.92 -4.58 1.56
C THR A 685 -24.27 -5.26 1.72
N TYR A 686 -25.02 -5.30 0.63
CA TYR A 686 -26.26 -6.06 0.51
C TYR A 686 -26.00 -7.27 -0.37
N ASN A 687 -26.12 -8.48 0.18
CA ASN A 687 -26.04 -9.71 -0.59
C ASN A 687 -27.43 -10.04 -1.16
N LEU A 688 -27.57 -10.05 -2.48
CA LEU A 688 -28.87 -10.18 -3.13
C LEU A 688 -29.46 -11.59 -3.03
N HIS A 689 -28.65 -12.63 -2.73
CA HIS A 689 -29.13 -14.01 -2.58
C HIS A 689 -29.67 -14.32 -1.18
N LYS A 690 -29.18 -13.64 -0.14
CA LYS A 690 -29.57 -13.91 1.25
C LYS A 690 -30.63 -12.92 1.70
N HIS A 691 -31.65 -13.39 2.43
CA HIS A 691 -32.58 -12.52 3.16
C HIS A 691 -31.97 -11.89 4.43
N ARG A 692 -30.64 -11.97 4.62
CA ARG A 692 -29.91 -11.43 5.77
C ARG A 692 -28.70 -10.61 5.33
N PHE A 693 -28.61 -9.40 5.87
CA PHE A 693 -27.48 -8.49 5.75
C PHE A 693 -26.34 -8.97 6.64
N ASN A 694 -25.12 -9.01 6.11
CA ASN A 694 -23.92 -9.29 6.91
C ASN A 694 -23.04 -8.04 6.88
N HIS A 695 -22.64 -7.56 8.05
CA HIS A 695 -21.50 -6.64 8.18
C HIS A 695 -20.23 -7.41 7.84
N TRP A 696 -19.39 -6.87 6.95
CA TRP A 696 -18.03 -7.36 6.73
C TRP A 696 -17.05 -6.19 6.85
N THR A 697 -16.04 -6.39 7.69
CA THR A 697 -14.91 -5.49 7.98
C THR A 697 -13.86 -5.48 6.87
#